data_AF-A0AAV9UK75-F1
#
_entry.id   AF-A0AAV9UK75-F1
#
_cell.length_a   1.000
_cell.length_b   1.000
_cell.length_c   1.000
_cell.angle_alpha   90.00
_cell.angle_beta   90.00
_cell.angle_gamma   90.00
#
_symmetry.space_group_name_H-M   'P 1'
#
loop_
_entity.id
_entity.type
_entity.pdbx_description
1 polymer ?
#
loop_
_entity_poly.entity_id
_entity_poly.type
_entity_poly.pdbx_seq_one_letter_code
_entity_poly.pdbx_strand_id
1 'polypeptide(L)'
;MEVIQPHDEVLIQLPSETTKLVKVVPDQIIGLGKFGSFPANSLIGRPYYLTWAILDGDNFGLEPVSIAELNSEKLATHAPDAAAAAAKKPKTTSTSASDSPGIALEDTAVGIQVGEDGEDGEEDEDVALDAGTLEQELEREQRAWEKEMKTNKDIRDDQTAQSMTWQEIERLKKTGGTGSGKEIIARLLQSHAYIDKKTAFSLAKYTKRKSNKYLKRIRVIPADVPNLTNFFIAEKEPLKLLEMRDEAIGLLMSWADVRWGGRYLVIDDTGGLVVAAVAERIGLLAGDDARAPKRVSNARKRKRHDDDDDGADNEKEKEKEEIDEDEPWPATPTKRKSGYEQTEVPAANTITVLHAQDQPNLSLLRPFNFDATNLVNTTTHPLSTHLLSLSFLQLLSPESDTTLEKPAPIPDDTLRSLKSAKRSTYHRKCRRQERLLNMIAATRRGGFDAAIIATTMELSGVINAVVPLLRGSGQLVLYSPSVEPLAEVADWCSTLRRSEFLRLKQESTSSSSSMPSADPEKITSLDPDSINPDIDAETLAVLSALPKLPVHTADAHFPIDPTNLLAPTIHTSRVRRFQALPGRTHPLMTSRGGSEGFVLHATKVFPILEGKVEARGRFTSNRRKPAKQREREEQQKAEREASAVVTGVESTEATSAEAADEMAIDHVG
;
A
#
# COMPACT_ATOMS: atom_id res chain seq x y z
N MET A 1 -4.59 7.32 9.74
CA MET A 1 -5.70 6.39 9.99
C MET A 1 -5.41 5.57 11.25
N GLU A 2 -5.56 6.14 12.44
CA GLU A 2 -5.26 5.40 13.70
C GLU A 2 -6.53 4.91 14.41
N VAL A 3 -7.67 5.52 14.11
CA VAL A 3 -8.96 5.25 14.74
C VAL A 3 -10.05 5.06 13.69
N ILE A 4 -11.08 4.30 14.05
CA ILE A 4 -12.25 4.01 13.21
C ILE A 4 -13.13 5.26 13.14
N GLN A 5 -13.42 5.74 11.94
CA GLN A 5 -14.30 6.90 11.72
C GLN A 5 -15.72 6.47 11.33
N PRO A 6 -16.71 7.37 11.49
CA PRO A 6 -18.03 7.18 10.91
C PRO A 6 -17.97 6.94 9.40
N HIS A 7 -18.78 5.99 8.93
CA HIS A 7 -18.91 5.58 7.53
C HIS A 7 -17.70 4.88 6.89
N ASP A 8 -16.62 4.65 7.63
CA ASP A 8 -15.51 3.82 7.16
C ASP A 8 -15.98 2.40 6.85
N GLU A 9 -15.43 1.80 5.80
CA GLU A 9 -15.50 0.35 5.60
C GLU A 9 -14.33 -0.31 6.32
N VAL A 10 -14.63 -1.26 7.20
CA VAL A 10 -13.63 -1.95 8.02
C VAL A 10 -13.73 -3.46 7.84
N LEU A 11 -12.62 -4.16 8.06
CA LEU A 11 -12.57 -5.61 8.04
C LEU A 11 -12.72 -6.15 9.46
N ILE A 12 -13.77 -6.92 9.70
CA ILE A 12 -14.01 -7.61 10.97
C ILE A 12 -13.50 -9.05 10.83
N GLN A 13 -12.41 -9.35 11.51
CA GLN A 13 -11.88 -10.70 11.64
C GLN A 13 -12.59 -11.45 12.77
N LEU A 14 -13.12 -12.62 12.43
CA LEU A 14 -13.81 -13.52 13.35
C LEU A 14 -12.81 -14.47 14.03
N PRO A 15 -13.21 -15.19 15.10
CA PRO A 15 -12.33 -16.15 15.77
C PRO A 15 -11.90 -17.31 14.87
N SER A 16 -12.66 -17.60 13.83
CA SER A 16 -12.28 -18.53 12.76
C SER A 16 -11.20 -17.99 11.81
N GLU A 17 -10.66 -16.80 12.07
CA GLU A 17 -9.70 -16.06 11.23
C GLU A 17 -10.27 -15.54 9.90
N THR A 18 -11.47 -15.98 9.51
CA THR A 18 -12.27 -15.45 8.39
C THR A 18 -12.63 -13.99 8.61
N THR A 19 -12.60 -13.19 7.55
CA THR A 19 -12.84 -11.74 7.59
C THR A 19 -14.14 -11.35 6.90
N LYS A 20 -14.81 -10.31 7.40
CA LYS A 20 -16.00 -9.71 6.79
C LYS A 20 -15.79 -8.22 6.58
N LEU A 21 -16.10 -7.72 5.39
CA LEU A 21 -16.13 -6.28 5.10
C LEU A 21 -17.47 -5.69 5.56
N VAL A 22 -17.41 -4.65 6.40
CA VAL A 22 -18.59 -4.01 7.00
C VAL A 22 -18.41 -2.50 6.99
N LYS A 23 -19.47 -1.77 6.60
CA LYS A 23 -19.51 -0.31 6.70
C LYS A 23 -20.00 0.12 8.09
N VAL A 24 -19.23 0.98 8.77
CA VAL A 24 -19.54 1.47 10.11
C VAL A 24 -20.49 2.67 10.01
N VAL A 25 -21.79 2.40 9.87
CA VAL A 25 -22.81 3.46 9.85
C VAL A 25 -23.20 3.80 11.29
N PRO A 26 -23.13 5.07 11.72
CA PRO A 26 -23.60 5.49 13.05
C PRO A 26 -25.04 5.05 13.32
N ASP A 27 -25.33 4.75 14.58
CA ASP A 27 -26.65 4.37 15.09
C ASP A 27 -27.26 3.10 14.45
N GLN A 28 -26.43 2.30 13.77
CA GLN A 28 -26.83 0.99 13.26
C GLN A 28 -26.26 -0.17 14.07
N ILE A 29 -26.93 -1.31 13.99
CA ILE A 29 -26.48 -2.57 14.59
C ILE A 29 -25.73 -3.38 13.52
N ILE A 30 -24.49 -3.77 13.84
CA ILE A 30 -23.68 -4.64 13.00
C ILE A 30 -23.97 -6.10 13.38
N GLY A 31 -24.54 -6.86 12.46
CA GLY A 31 -24.84 -8.29 12.63
C GLY A 31 -23.76 -9.20 12.06
N LEU A 32 -23.28 -10.17 12.87
CA LEU A 32 -22.24 -11.13 12.47
C LEU A 32 -22.73 -12.59 12.40
N GLY A 33 -24.05 -12.81 12.44
CA GLY A 33 -24.67 -14.13 12.40
C GLY A 33 -24.47 -14.88 13.72
N LYS A 34 -23.89 -16.09 13.68
CA LYS A 34 -23.71 -16.94 14.88
C LYS A 34 -22.88 -16.31 16.00
N PHE A 35 -22.08 -15.29 15.69
CA PHE A 35 -21.21 -14.61 16.65
C PHE A 35 -21.93 -13.47 17.40
N GLY A 36 -23.18 -13.15 17.02
CA GLY A 36 -23.98 -12.08 17.64
C GLY A 36 -24.01 -10.80 16.80
N SER A 37 -24.42 -9.73 17.46
CA SER A 37 -24.48 -8.37 16.90
C SER A 37 -24.04 -7.37 17.96
N PHE A 38 -23.70 -6.15 17.54
CA PHE A 38 -23.32 -5.06 18.45
C PHE A 38 -23.61 -3.69 17.80
N PRO A 39 -23.75 -2.60 18.57
CA PRO A 39 -24.00 -1.28 18.02
C PRO A 39 -22.71 -0.69 17.42
N ALA A 40 -22.80 -0.16 16.20
CA ALA A 40 -21.66 0.40 15.46
C ALA A 40 -20.92 1.50 16.23
N ASN A 41 -21.65 2.30 17.02
CA ASN A 41 -21.10 3.36 17.87
C ASN A 41 -20.05 2.85 18.89
N SER A 42 -20.07 1.56 19.23
CA SER A 42 -19.05 0.96 20.10
C SER A 42 -17.65 0.94 19.47
N LEU A 43 -17.57 0.97 18.13
CA LEU A 43 -16.31 0.95 17.37
C LEU A 43 -15.79 2.35 17.02
N ILE A 44 -16.68 3.33 16.87
CA ILE A 44 -16.30 4.67 16.41
C ILE A 44 -15.34 5.31 17.43
N GLY A 45 -14.25 5.90 16.93
CA GLY A 45 -13.19 6.51 17.74
C GLY A 45 -12.26 5.50 18.44
N ARG A 46 -12.46 4.20 18.27
CA ARG A 46 -11.56 3.16 18.80
C ARG A 46 -10.42 2.86 17.82
N PRO A 47 -9.25 2.44 18.30
CA PRO A 47 -8.14 2.09 17.43
C PRO A 47 -8.36 0.73 16.76
N TYR A 48 -7.71 0.56 15.61
CA TYR A 48 -7.67 -0.70 14.88
C TYR A 48 -6.84 -1.78 15.62
N TYR A 49 -6.98 -3.02 15.19
CA TYR A 49 -6.30 -4.24 15.68
C TYR A 49 -6.63 -4.66 17.12
N LEU A 50 -7.48 -3.92 17.84
CA LEU A 50 -8.03 -4.37 19.11
C LEU A 50 -8.99 -5.55 18.93
N THR A 51 -8.92 -6.48 19.88
CA THR A 51 -9.85 -7.60 19.97
C THR A 51 -10.95 -7.27 20.97
N TRP A 52 -12.19 -7.43 20.56
CA TRP A 52 -13.39 -7.12 21.34
C TRP A 52 -14.18 -8.38 21.62
N ALA A 53 -14.72 -8.50 22.82
CA ALA A 53 -15.76 -9.46 23.16
C ALA A 53 -17.13 -8.82 22.93
N ILE A 54 -18.03 -9.55 22.27
CA ILE A 54 -19.41 -9.12 22.04
C ILE A 54 -20.23 -9.44 23.30
N LEU A 55 -20.84 -8.41 23.85
CA LEU A 55 -21.71 -8.49 25.02
C LEU A 55 -23.17 -8.62 24.58
N ASP A 56 -23.93 -9.50 25.24
CA ASP A 56 -25.37 -9.66 25.05
C ASP A 56 -26.15 -9.20 26.30
N GLY A 57 -27.46 -8.99 26.17
CA GLY A 57 -28.35 -8.65 27.29
C GLY A 57 -28.26 -7.18 27.71
N ASP A 58 -28.28 -6.92 29.02
CA ASP A 58 -28.34 -5.55 29.57
C ASP A 58 -27.09 -4.72 29.24
N ASN A 59 -25.95 -5.37 29.03
CA ASN A 59 -24.67 -4.72 28.66
C ASN A 59 -24.39 -4.82 27.15
N PHE A 60 -25.41 -4.84 26.29
CA PHE A 60 -25.26 -4.99 24.85
C PHE A 60 -24.24 -4.01 24.26
N GLY A 61 -23.14 -4.53 23.69
CA GLY A 61 -22.00 -3.70 23.32
C GLY A 61 -20.72 -4.49 23.05
N LEU A 62 -19.59 -3.79 23.10
CA LEU A 62 -18.26 -4.36 22.95
C LEU A 62 -17.39 -4.07 24.17
N GLU A 63 -16.66 -5.08 24.63
CA GLU A 63 -15.66 -4.95 25.69
C GLU A 63 -14.27 -5.31 25.16
N PRO A 64 -13.23 -4.51 25.43
CA PRO A 64 -11.88 -4.81 24.97
C PRO A 64 -11.31 -6.02 25.70
N VAL A 65 -10.75 -6.97 24.97
CA VAL A 65 -10.08 -8.14 25.55
C VAL A 65 -8.63 -7.81 25.83
N SER A 66 -8.18 -8.07 27.06
CA SER A 66 -6.79 -7.81 27.45
C SER A 66 -5.79 -8.64 26.66
N ILE A 67 -4.61 -8.07 26.40
CA ILE A 67 -3.51 -8.76 25.70
C ILE A 67 -3.04 -9.99 26.50
N ALA A 68 -3.04 -9.91 27.84
CA ALA A 68 -2.70 -11.02 28.71
C ALA A 68 -3.64 -12.22 28.51
N GLU A 69 -4.95 -11.98 28.41
CA GLU A 69 -5.93 -13.04 28.11
C GLU A 69 -5.68 -13.67 26.74
N LEU A 70 -5.42 -12.86 25.70
CA LEU A 70 -5.10 -13.34 24.35
C LEU A 70 -3.81 -14.16 24.30
N ASN A 71 -2.76 -13.71 25.00
CA ASN A 71 -1.47 -14.38 25.04
C ASN A 71 -1.55 -15.69 25.82
N SER A 72 -2.26 -15.71 26.96
CA SER A 72 -2.46 -16.94 27.75
C SER A 72 -3.14 -18.05 26.94
N GLU A 73 -4.05 -17.69 26.03
CA GLU A 73 -4.73 -18.65 25.15
C GLU A 73 -3.81 -19.19 24.05
N LYS A 74 -2.94 -18.34 23.48
CA LYS A 74 -2.00 -18.74 22.41
C LYS A 74 -0.79 -19.52 22.94
N LEU A 75 -0.29 -19.13 24.11
CA LEU A 75 0.91 -19.65 24.77
C LEU A 75 0.60 -20.71 25.83
N ALA A 76 -0.61 -21.30 25.85
CA ALA A 76 -1.02 -22.36 26.77
C ALA A 76 -0.23 -23.70 26.59
N THR A 77 1.07 -23.62 26.37
CA THR A 77 2.01 -24.71 26.16
C THR A 77 3.29 -24.43 26.94
N HIS A 78 3.64 -25.38 27.82
CA HIS A 78 4.94 -25.56 28.50
C HIS A 78 5.20 -25.08 29.92
N ALA A 79 4.22 -24.75 30.76
CA ALA A 79 4.52 -24.63 32.19
C ALA A 79 3.37 -25.06 33.09
N PRO A 80 3.40 -26.27 33.68
CA PRO A 80 2.57 -26.56 34.85
C PRO A 80 2.92 -25.63 36.03
N ASP A 81 4.14 -25.09 36.09
CA ASP A 81 4.63 -24.36 37.28
C ASP A 81 4.59 -22.82 37.18
N ALA A 82 4.54 -22.22 35.98
CA ALA A 82 4.52 -20.75 35.87
C ALA A 82 3.16 -20.14 36.30
N ALA A 83 2.07 -20.88 36.14
CA ALA A 83 0.75 -20.43 36.59
C ALA A 83 0.60 -20.45 38.13
N ALA A 84 1.33 -21.32 38.82
CA ALA A 84 1.33 -21.39 40.28
C ALA A 84 2.18 -20.27 40.91
N ALA A 85 3.23 -19.80 40.23
CA ALA A 85 4.05 -18.68 40.67
C ALA A 85 3.31 -17.33 40.61
N ALA A 86 2.46 -17.12 39.61
CA ALA A 86 1.68 -15.88 39.44
C ALA A 86 0.54 -15.71 40.47
N ALA A 87 0.16 -16.77 41.18
CA ALA A 87 -0.96 -16.77 42.14
C ALA A 87 -0.56 -16.45 43.60
N LYS A 88 0.74 -16.31 43.90
CA LYS A 88 1.20 -15.90 45.24
C LYS A 88 1.26 -14.37 45.33
N LYS A 89 0.27 -13.77 46.00
CA LYS A 89 0.32 -12.36 46.42
C LYS A 89 1.61 -12.10 47.24
N PRO A 90 2.34 -11.00 47.00
CA PRO A 90 3.45 -10.63 47.85
C PRO A 90 2.91 -10.17 49.22
N LYS A 91 3.48 -10.72 50.29
CA LYS A 91 3.24 -10.25 51.66
C LYS A 91 3.84 -8.84 51.78
N THR A 92 3.02 -7.90 52.22
CA THR A 92 3.39 -6.51 52.50
C THR A 92 4.38 -6.44 53.67
N THR A 93 5.56 -5.86 53.44
CA THR A 93 6.34 -5.17 54.47
C THR A 93 6.81 -3.85 53.89
N SER A 94 6.44 -2.77 54.58
CA SER A 94 6.67 -1.38 54.25
C SER A 94 8.14 -0.99 54.37
N THR A 95 8.68 -0.30 53.36
CA THR A 95 9.46 0.93 53.56
C THR A 95 9.58 1.71 52.24
N SER A 96 9.56 3.04 52.40
CA SER A 96 9.50 4.10 51.40
C SER A 96 10.78 4.30 50.57
N ALA A 97 10.64 4.63 49.28
CA ALA A 97 11.27 5.78 48.61
C ALA A 97 10.96 5.80 47.10
N SER A 98 10.90 7.00 46.54
CA SER A 98 10.63 7.43 45.16
C SER A 98 11.64 6.94 44.11
N ASP A 99 11.20 6.57 42.90
CA ASP A 99 11.38 7.37 41.66
C ASP A 99 10.74 6.72 40.39
N SER A 100 10.63 7.52 39.33
CA SER A 100 9.91 7.30 38.05
C SER A 100 10.55 6.29 37.06
N PRO A 101 9.86 5.84 35.99
CA PRO A 101 10.19 4.60 35.28
C PRO A 101 11.17 4.83 34.10
N GLY A 102 12.31 4.14 34.16
CA GLY A 102 13.25 3.97 33.05
C GLY A 102 13.16 2.55 32.47
N ILE A 103 13.00 2.48 31.15
CA ILE A 103 13.02 1.25 30.35
C ILE A 103 14.45 0.68 30.34
N ALA A 104 14.64 -0.55 30.79
CA ALA A 104 15.87 -1.30 30.53
C ALA A 104 15.55 -2.79 30.33
N LEU A 105 15.92 -3.27 29.15
CA LEU A 105 16.09 -4.68 28.80
C LEU A 105 17.29 -5.22 29.59
N GLU A 106 17.12 -6.35 30.27
CA GLU A 106 18.26 -7.10 30.80
C GLU A 106 18.30 -8.49 30.15
N ASP A 107 19.33 -8.66 29.33
CA ASP A 107 19.87 -9.93 28.86
C ASP A 107 20.46 -10.71 30.05
N THR A 108 19.94 -11.90 30.33
CA THR A 108 20.54 -12.83 31.29
C THR A 108 21.77 -13.50 30.66
N ALA A 109 22.89 -12.80 30.69
CA ALA A 109 24.21 -13.40 30.54
C ALA A 109 24.59 -14.09 31.86
N VAL A 110 24.80 -15.41 31.81
CA VAL A 110 25.34 -16.20 32.92
C VAL A 110 26.83 -15.83 33.07
N GLY A 111 27.12 -14.90 33.99
CA GLY A 111 28.47 -14.58 34.43
C GLY A 111 28.96 -15.62 35.44
N ILE A 112 29.95 -16.40 35.05
CA ILE A 112 30.76 -17.24 35.94
C ILE A 112 31.62 -16.30 36.80
N GLN A 113 31.37 -16.26 38.10
CA GLN A 113 32.25 -15.59 39.07
C GLN A 113 33.41 -16.53 39.42
N VAL A 114 34.63 -16.11 39.06
CA VAL A 114 35.87 -16.68 39.59
C VAL A 114 36.13 -16.00 40.94
N GLY A 115 36.05 -16.77 42.02
CA GLY A 115 36.53 -16.38 43.35
C GLY A 115 37.88 -17.02 43.60
N GLU A 116 38.86 -16.19 43.96
CA GLU A 116 40.20 -16.58 44.39
C GLU A 116 40.23 -16.74 45.93
N ASP A 117 41.10 -17.64 46.37
CA ASP A 117 41.68 -17.83 47.71
C ASP A 117 40.97 -18.74 48.74
N GLY A 118 41.57 -19.92 48.90
CA GLY A 118 41.39 -20.84 50.02
C GLY A 118 42.24 -22.10 49.84
N GLU A 119 43.54 -22.03 50.15
CA GLU A 119 44.41 -23.19 50.34
C GLU A 119 43.85 -24.10 51.43
N ASP A 120 43.49 -25.34 51.08
CA ASP A 120 43.64 -26.50 51.94
C ASP A 120 43.75 -27.73 51.03
N GLY A 121 44.86 -28.44 51.15
CA GLY A 121 45.16 -29.63 50.36
C GLY A 121 44.28 -30.79 50.78
N GLU A 122 43.39 -31.20 49.88
CA GLU A 122 42.88 -32.56 49.80
C GLU A 122 43.11 -33.05 48.37
N GLU A 123 43.57 -34.29 48.29
CA GLU A 123 44.06 -34.96 47.09
C GLU A 123 43.06 -34.82 45.93
N ASP A 124 43.55 -34.36 44.77
CA ASP A 124 42.83 -34.43 43.50
C ASP A 124 42.54 -35.91 43.20
N GLU A 125 41.42 -36.43 43.69
CA GLU A 125 40.78 -37.59 43.07
C GLU A 125 40.38 -37.11 41.67
N ASP A 126 41.14 -37.56 40.67
CA ASP A 126 40.69 -37.59 39.29
C ASP A 126 39.33 -38.32 39.26
N VAL A 127 38.23 -37.57 39.42
CA VAL A 127 36.89 -38.06 39.12
C VAL A 127 36.88 -38.22 37.61
N ALA A 128 37.39 -39.37 37.15
CA ALA A 128 37.06 -39.90 35.85
C ALA A 128 35.53 -39.89 35.81
N LEU A 129 34.96 -38.87 35.16
CA LEU A 129 33.55 -38.84 34.81
C LEU A 129 33.35 -40.03 33.89
N ASP A 130 33.08 -41.17 34.52
CA ASP A 130 32.89 -42.45 33.87
C ASP A 130 31.76 -42.23 32.87
N ALA A 131 32.09 -42.39 31.59
CA ALA A 131 31.15 -42.21 30.50
C ALA A 131 29.87 -43.05 30.72
N GLY A 132 30.00 -44.19 31.41
CA GLY A 132 28.87 -45.03 31.81
C GLY A 132 27.96 -44.42 32.88
N THR A 133 28.46 -43.53 33.73
CA THR A 133 27.68 -42.83 34.76
C THR A 133 26.90 -41.66 34.15
N LEU A 134 27.53 -40.91 33.25
CA LEU A 134 26.87 -39.86 32.45
C LEU A 134 25.78 -40.45 31.54
N GLU A 135 26.04 -41.60 30.92
CA GLU A 135 25.06 -42.31 30.09
C GLU A 135 23.89 -42.85 30.92
N GLN A 136 24.13 -43.32 32.15
CA GLN A 136 23.08 -43.70 33.09
C GLN A 136 22.24 -42.53 33.58
N GLU A 137 22.84 -41.36 33.83
CA GLU A 137 22.13 -40.13 34.18
C GLU A 137 21.27 -39.64 33.01
N LEU A 138 21.82 -39.63 31.80
CA LEU A 138 21.11 -39.26 30.58
C LEU A 138 19.96 -40.25 30.27
N GLU A 139 20.17 -41.55 30.47
CA GLU A 139 19.10 -42.56 30.40
C GLU A 139 18.05 -42.37 31.48
N ARG A 140 18.44 -41.98 32.69
CA ARG A 140 17.51 -41.73 33.81
C ARG A 140 16.68 -40.49 33.54
N GLU A 141 17.28 -39.42 33.02
CA GLU A 141 16.61 -38.21 32.58
C GLU A 141 15.69 -38.47 31.40
N GLN A 142 16.13 -39.25 30.40
CA GLN A 142 15.29 -39.69 29.29
C GLN A 142 14.11 -40.53 29.76
N ARG A 143 14.32 -41.51 30.66
CA ARG A 143 13.24 -42.32 31.26
C ARG A 143 12.30 -41.47 32.11
N ALA A 144 12.81 -40.47 32.82
CA ALA A 144 11.97 -39.53 33.57
C ALA A 144 11.12 -38.67 32.61
N TRP A 145 11.74 -38.17 31.54
CA TRP A 145 11.06 -37.41 30.49
C TRP A 145 10.02 -38.25 29.75
N GLU A 146 10.33 -39.49 29.38
CA GLU A 146 9.39 -40.45 28.78
C GLU A 146 8.23 -40.80 29.71
N LYS A 147 8.50 -40.89 31.01
CA LYS A 147 7.48 -41.16 32.04
C LYS A 147 6.57 -39.96 32.29
N GLU A 148 7.08 -38.75 32.13
CA GLU A 148 6.33 -37.50 32.26
C GLU A 148 5.61 -37.11 30.94
N MET A 149 6.14 -37.53 29.80
CA MET A 149 5.62 -37.22 28.48
C MET A 149 4.34 -38.02 28.19
N LYS A 150 3.21 -37.34 28.36
CA LYS A 150 1.88 -37.88 27.99
C LYS A 150 1.87 -38.32 26.52
N THR A 151 1.43 -39.54 26.23
CA THR A 151 1.29 -40.04 24.86
C THR A 151 -0.18 -40.34 24.51
N ASN A 152 -0.49 -40.47 23.23
CA ASN A 152 -1.83 -40.83 22.77
C ASN A 152 -2.12 -42.34 22.81
N LYS A 153 -1.22 -43.17 23.34
CA LYS A 153 -1.34 -44.64 23.35
C LYS A 153 -2.63 -45.15 23.99
N ASP A 154 -3.07 -44.48 25.07
CA ASP A 154 -4.26 -44.87 25.84
C ASP A 154 -5.50 -44.03 25.55
N ILE A 155 -5.51 -43.28 24.43
CA ILE A 155 -6.65 -42.48 23.97
C ILE A 155 -7.44 -43.32 22.96
N ARG A 156 -8.73 -43.55 23.25
CA ARG A 156 -9.67 -44.21 22.33
C ARG A 156 -10.59 -43.18 21.68
N ASP A 157 -10.85 -43.34 20.39
CA ASP A 157 -11.74 -42.45 19.62
C ASP A 157 -13.18 -42.97 19.63
N ASP A 158 -13.86 -42.81 20.77
CA ASP A 158 -15.24 -43.27 20.97
C ASP A 158 -16.17 -42.07 21.20
N GLN A 159 -17.45 -42.22 20.85
CA GLN A 159 -18.47 -41.18 21.08
C GLN A 159 -18.67 -40.83 22.57
N THR A 160 -18.24 -41.72 23.46
CA THR A 160 -18.28 -41.54 24.92
C THR A 160 -17.19 -40.61 25.46
N ALA A 161 -16.23 -40.19 24.64
CA ALA A 161 -15.13 -39.32 25.06
C ALA A 161 -15.61 -37.93 25.52
N GLN A 162 -16.78 -37.49 25.07
CA GLN A 162 -17.42 -36.24 25.49
C GLN A 162 -18.81 -36.54 26.07
N SER A 163 -18.98 -36.36 27.38
CA SER A 163 -20.26 -36.63 28.05
C SER A 163 -21.29 -35.51 27.91
N MET A 164 -20.84 -34.27 27.63
CA MET A 164 -21.74 -33.14 27.44
C MET A 164 -22.55 -33.27 26.14
N THR A 165 -23.87 -33.32 26.27
CA THR A 165 -24.78 -33.45 25.13
C THR A 165 -24.93 -32.16 24.32
N TRP A 166 -25.35 -32.29 23.06
CA TRP A 166 -25.58 -31.13 22.19
C TRP A 166 -26.70 -30.21 22.72
N GLN A 167 -27.74 -30.79 23.34
CA GLN A 167 -28.86 -30.05 23.93
C GLN A 167 -28.42 -29.21 25.12
N GLU A 168 -27.52 -29.72 25.97
CA GLU A 168 -26.90 -28.93 27.05
C GLU A 168 -26.11 -27.75 26.50
N ILE A 169 -25.35 -27.95 25.41
CA ILE A 169 -24.60 -26.86 24.76
C ILE A 169 -25.55 -25.79 24.23
N GLU A 170 -26.68 -26.17 23.63
CA GLU A 170 -27.70 -25.19 23.21
C GLU A 170 -28.34 -24.44 24.36
N ARG A 171 -28.65 -25.14 25.47
CA ARG A 171 -29.18 -24.48 26.66
C ARG A 171 -28.19 -23.45 27.19
N LEU A 172 -26.90 -23.80 27.29
CA LEU A 172 -25.86 -22.85 27.72
C LEU A 172 -25.73 -21.65 26.77
N LYS A 173 -25.83 -21.87 25.45
CA LYS A 173 -25.84 -20.77 24.48
C LYS A 173 -27.04 -19.84 24.64
N LYS A 174 -28.21 -20.39 24.98
CA LYS A 174 -29.45 -19.61 25.18
C LYS A 174 -29.48 -18.90 26.54
N THR A 175 -28.88 -19.51 27.57
CA THR A 175 -28.99 -19.05 28.97
C THR A 175 -27.84 -18.12 29.38
N GLY A 176 -26.62 -18.35 28.89
CA GLY A 176 -25.41 -17.82 29.52
C GLY A 176 -24.91 -16.44 29.06
N GLY A 177 -25.70 -15.66 28.30
CA GLY A 177 -25.32 -14.31 27.85
C GLY A 177 -23.86 -14.18 27.36
N THR A 178 -23.21 -13.08 27.73
CA THR A 178 -21.82 -12.72 27.41
C THR A 178 -20.76 -13.72 27.93
N GLY A 179 -21.03 -14.43 29.03
CA GLY A 179 -20.08 -15.37 29.66
C GLY A 179 -20.20 -16.82 29.17
N SER A 180 -21.28 -17.14 28.45
CA SER A 180 -21.63 -18.51 28.02
C SER A 180 -20.49 -19.22 27.30
N GLY A 181 -19.72 -18.51 26.47
CA GLY A 181 -18.62 -19.11 25.72
C GLY A 181 -17.54 -19.70 26.60
N LYS A 182 -17.10 -18.96 27.63
CA LYS A 182 -16.07 -19.40 28.59
C LYS A 182 -16.58 -20.58 29.43
N GLU A 183 -17.84 -20.50 29.89
CA GLU A 183 -18.47 -21.58 30.67
C GLU A 183 -18.63 -22.87 29.87
N ILE A 184 -19.08 -22.77 28.62
CA ILE A 184 -19.18 -23.93 27.70
C ILE A 184 -17.82 -24.58 27.52
N ILE A 185 -16.76 -23.79 27.32
CA ILE A 185 -15.40 -24.32 27.14
C ILE A 185 -14.94 -25.02 28.42
N ALA A 186 -15.08 -24.38 29.59
CA ALA A 186 -14.69 -24.96 30.86
C ALA A 186 -15.40 -26.30 31.12
N ARG A 187 -16.72 -26.34 30.90
CA ARG A 187 -17.51 -27.56 31.08
C ARG A 187 -17.13 -28.64 30.07
N LEU A 188 -16.90 -28.29 28.80
CA LEU A 188 -16.42 -29.22 27.77
C LEU A 188 -15.05 -29.82 28.09
N LEU A 189 -14.17 -29.07 28.75
CA LEU A 189 -12.86 -29.56 29.20
C LEU A 189 -13.02 -30.52 30.39
N GLN A 190 -13.85 -30.15 31.37
CA GLN A 190 -14.15 -30.98 32.55
C GLN A 190 -14.84 -32.30 32.20
N SER A 191 -15.74 -32.28 31.21
CA SER A 191 -16.55 -33.43 30.81
C SER A 191 -15.86 -34.37 29.80
N HIS A 192 -14.60 -34.10 29.44
CA HIS A 192 -13.87 -34.89 28.44
C HIS A 192 -13.06 -36.01 29.09
N ALA A 193 -13.44 -37.27 28.84
CA ALA A 193 -12.92 -38.46 29.54
C ALA A 193 -11.39 -38.66 29.44
N TYR A 194 -10.79 -38.26 28.31
CA TYR A 194 -9.35 -38.45 28.05
C TYR A 194 -8.57 -37.14 28.04
N ILE A 195 -9.05 -36.09 28.72
CA ILE A 195 -8.41 -34.77 28.65
C ILE A 195 -7.02 -34.80 29.30
N ASP A 196 -6.87 -35.53 30.41
CA ASP A 196 -5.61 -35.61 31.16
C ASP A 196 -4.54 -36.43 30.44
N LYS A 197 -4.94 -37.32 29.53
CA LYS A 197 -4.05 -38.14 28.69
C LYS A 197 -3.48 -37.36 27.50
N LYS A 198 -4.01 -36.18 27.18
CA LYS A 198 -3.53 -35.34 26.08
C LYS A 198 -2.16 -34.73 26.40
N THR A 199 -1.28 -34.71 25.41
CA THR A 199 -0.07 -33.85 25.44
C THR A 199 -0.46 -32.39 25.62
N ALA A 200 0.44 -31.56 26.18
CA ALA A 200 0.24 -30.12 26.30
C ALA A 200 -0.14 -29.46 24.96
N PHE A 201 0.49 -29.87 23.86
CA PHE A 201 0.18 -29.37 22.52
C PHE A 201 -1.21 -29.77 22.02
N SER A 202 -1.63 -31.01 22.25
CA SER A 202 -2.96 -31.47 21.83
C SER A 202 -4.07 -30.87 22.68
N LEU A 203 -3.81 -30.62 23.98
CA LEU A 203 -4.69 -29.85 24.86
C LEU A 203 -4.84 -28.41 24.37
N ALA A 204 -3.74 -27.70 24.11
CA ALA A 204 -3.77 -26.34 23.58
C ALA A 204 -4.49 -26.25 22.22
N LYS A 205 -4.26 -27.22 21.31
CA LYS A 205 -4.98 -27.31 20.03
C LYS A 205 -6.48 -27.54 20.25
N TYR A 206 -6.85 -28.38 21.21
CA TYR A 206 -8.24 -28.62 21.56
C TYR A 206 -8.90 -27.35 22.10
N THR A 207 -8.26 -26.68 23.05
CA THR A 207 -8.74 -25.42 23.65
C THR A 207 -8.89 -24.33 22.61
N LYS A 208 -7.87 -24.07 21.76
CA LYS A 208 -7.94 -23.10 20.65
C LYS A 208 -9.12 -23.37 19.72
N ARG A 209 -9.38 -24.64 19.40
CA ARG A 209 -10.52 -25.01 18.55
C ARG A 209 -11.86 -24.72 19.24
N LYS A 210 -11.97 -24.93 20.55
CA LYS A 210 -13.20 -24.65 21.30
C LYS A 210 -13.38 -23.14 21.51
N SER A 211 -12.32 -22.40 21.80
CA SER A 211 -12.35 -20.95 21.91
C SER A 211 -12.80 -20.29 20.60
N ASN A 212 -12.20 -20.66 19.47
CA ASN A 212 -12.62 -20.17 18.14
C ASN A 212 -14.09 -20.49 17.79
N LYS A 213 -14.68 -21.52 18.42
CA LYS A 213 -16.06 -21.92 18.16
C LYS A 213 -17.08 -21.22 19.07
N TYR A 214 -16.75 -21.02 20.34
CA TYR A 214 -17.71 -20.59 21.37
C TYR A 214 -17.48 -19.17 21.89
N LEU A 215 -16.27 -18.61 21.78
CA LEU A 215 -16.04 -17.22 22.16
C LEU A 215 -16.57 -16.28 21.07
N LYS A 216 -17.41 -15.34 21.48
CA LYS A 216 -17.92 -14.27 20.61
C LYS A 216 -16.94 -13.10 20.62
N ARG A 217 -15.78 -13.29 20.00
CA ARG A 217 -14.75 -12.25 19.87
C ARG A 217 -14.61 -11.79 18.44
N ILE A 218 -14.20 -10.54 18.25
CA ILE A 218 -13.90 -9.97 16.93
C ILE A 218 -12.64 -9.13 17.01
N ARG A 219 -11.91 -9.04 15.90
CA ARG A 219 -10.82 -8.07 15.75
C ARG A 219 -11.13 -7.16 14.57
N VAL A 220 -11.04 -5.85 14.76
CA VAL A 220 -11.28 -4.90 13.68
C VAL A 220 -9.95 -4.53 13.04
N ILE A 221 -9.87 -4.61 11.71
CA ILE A 221 -8.69 -4.41 10.88
C ILE A 221 -9.04 -3.30 9.87
N PRO A 222 -8.11 -2.38 9.55
CA PRO A 222 -8.36 -1.37 8.52
C PRO A 222 -8.56 -2.03 7.14
N ALA A 223 -9.40 -1.42 6.31
CA ALA A 223 -9.56 -1.81 4.92
C ALA A 223 -8.50 -1.11 4.03
N ASP A 224 -7.22 -1.29 4.35
CA ASP A 224 -6.10 -0.84 3.50
C ASP A 224 -5.95 -1.75 2.26
N VAL A 225 -5.13 -1.34 1.28
CA VAL A 225 -4.94 -2.15 0.05
C VAL A 225 -4.46 -3.56 0.36
N PRO A 226 -3.46 -3.80 1.24
CA PRO A 226 -3.02 -5.15 1.58
C PRO A 226 -4.11 -6.02 2.22
N ASN A 227 -4.85 -5.50 3.22
CA ASN A 227 -5.88 -6.27 3.91
C ASN A 227 -7.10 -6.52 3.02
N LEU A 228 -7.48 -5.55 2.18
CA LEU A 228 -8.53 -5.75 1.18
C LEU A 228 -8.13 -6.78 0.14
N THR A 229 -6.91 -6.70 -0.40
CA THR A 229 -6.37 -7.69 -1.35
C THR A 229 -6.47 -9.10 -0.76
N ASN A 230 -5.96 -9.29 0.46
CA ASN A 230 -6.04 -10.56 1.18
C ASN A 230 -7.48 -11.02 1.42
N PHE A 231 -8.40 -10.11 1.75
CA PHE A 231 -9.83 -10.42 1.92
C PHE A 231 -10.47 -10.92 0.62
N PHE A 232 -10.30 -10.20 -0.50
CA PHE A 232 -10.90 -10.57 -1.78
C PHE A 232 -10.34 -11.89 -2.32
N ILE A 233 -9.04 -12.12 -2.13
CA ILE A 233 -8.34 -13.37 -2.48
C ILE A 233 -8.87 -14.56 -1.68
N ALA A 234 -9.17 -14.37 -0.39
CA ALA A 234 -9.55 -15.46 0.51
C ALA A 234 -11.05 -15.76 0.50
N GLU A 235 -11.90 -14.74 0.45
CA GLU A 235 -13.32 -14.87 0.84
C GLU A 235 -14.32 -14.53 -0.28
N LYS A 236 -13.92 -13.83 -1.35
CA LYS A 236 -14.88 -13.26 -2.32
C LYS A 236 -14.66 -13.74 -3.76
N GLU A 237 -13.83 -13.04 -4.53
CA GLU A 237 -13.72 -13.22 -5.99
C GLU A 237 -12.28 -12.96 -6.45
N PRO A 238 -11.40 -13.97 -6.42
CA PRO A 238 -10.00 -13.77 -6.77
C PRO A 238 -9.75 -13.56 -8.26
N LEU A 239 -10.60 -14.12 -9.13
CA LEU A 239 -10.52 -13.94 -10.57
C LEU A 239 -10.74 -12.48 -10.97
N LYS A 240 -11.60 -11.75 -10.23
CA LYS A 240 -11.83 -10.32 -10.43
C LYS A 240 -10.55 -9.50 -10.21
N LEU A 241 -9.63 -9.99 -9.39
CA LEU A 241 -8.34 -9.38 -9.12
C LEU A 241 -7.21 -9.91 -10.03
N LEU A 242 -7.54 -10.66 -11.08
CA LEU A 242 -6.54 -11.34 -11.90
C LEU A 242 -5.60 -12.24 -11.06
N GLU A 243 -6.14 -12.81 -9.97
CA GLU A 243 -5.38 -13.55 -8.95
C GLU A 243 -4.17 -12.81 -8.35
N MET A 244 -4.12 -11.48 -8.48
CA MET A 244 -3.03 -10.65 -7.99
C MET A 244 -2.94 -10.70 -6.48
N ARG A 245 -1.77 -11.07 -5.97
CA ARG A 245 -1.48 -11.20 -4.53
C ARG A 245 -0.79 -9.94 -4.00
N ASP A 246 -0.79 -9.81 -2.68
CA ASP A 246 -0.21 -8.65 -1.98
C ASP A 246 1.27 -8.45 -2.32
N GLU A 247 2.04 -9.54 -2.36
CA GLU A 247 3.44 -9.53 -2.77
C GLU A 247 3.66 -9.08 -4.22
N ALA A 248 2.74 -9.41 -5.13
CA ALA A 248 2.80 -9.00 -6.53
C ALA A 248 2.49 -7.50 -6.69
N ILE A 249 1.52 -6.98 -5.91
CA ILE A 249 1.25 -5.54 -5.83
C ILE A 249 2.48 -4.79 -5.31
N GLY A 250 3.08 -5.28 -4.22
CA GLY A 250 4.29 -4.68 -3.65
C GLY A 250 5.45 -4.64 -4.66
N LEU A 251 5.64 -5.72 -5.42
CA LEU A 251 6.64 -5.83 -6.48
C LEU A 251 6.36 -4.85 -7.62
N LEU A 252 5.10 -4.76 -8.07
CA LEU A 252 4.67 -3.88 -9.14
C LEU A 252 4.85 -2.40 -8.76
N MET A 253 4.47 -2.01 -7.54
CA MET A 253 4.66 -0.64 -7.02
C MET A 253 6.14 -0.26 -6.92
N SER A 254 6.99 -1.23 -6.56
CA SER A 254 8.43 -1.00 -6.40
C SER A 254 9.15 -0.84 -7.74
N TRP A 255 8.88 -1.73 -8.71
CA TRP A 255 9.45 -1.61 -10.06
C TRP A 255 8.94 -0.40 -10.83
N ALA A 256 7.71 0.04 -10.57
CA ALA A 256 7.15 1.24 -11.19
C ALA A 256 7.67 2.55 -10.54
N ASP A 257 8.51 2.47 -9.51
CA ASP A 257 9.00 3.64 -8.75
C ASP A 257 7.85 4.58 -8.33
N VAL A 258 6.79 4.00 -7.74
CA VAL A 258 5.63 4.79 -7.30
C VAL A 258 5.99 5.61 -6.07
N ARG A 259 5.94 6.94 -6.22
CA ARG A 259 6.33 7.95 -5.24
C ARG A 259 5.57 9.26 -5.44
N TRP A 260 5.61 10.08 -4.40
CA TRP A 260 5.11 11.45 -4.47
C TRP A 260 5.86 12.27 -5.53
N GLY A 261 5.13 13.09 -6.26
CA GLY A 261 5.56 13.93 -7.36
C GLY A 261 5.39 13.28 -8.74
N GLY A 262 5.12 11.97 -8.82
CA GLY A 262 5.06 11.25 -10.08
C GLY A 262 3.75 11.41 -10.86
N ARG A 263 3.82 11.13 -12.16
CA ARG A 263 2.70 10.97 -13.08
C ARG A 263 2.67 9.53 -13.58
N TYR A 264 1.61 8.81 -13.24
CA TYR A 264 1.48 7.39 -13.51
C TYR A 264 0.37 7.14 -14.53
N LEU A 265 0.67 6.33 -15.53
CA LEU A 265 -0.32 5.80 -16.46
C LEU A 265 -0.69 4.39 -16.00
N VAL A 266 -1.98 4.13 -15.81
CA VAL A 266 -2.48 2.87 -15.23
C VAL A 266 -3.53 2.27 -16.15
N ILE A 267 -3.40 0.99 -16.47
CA ILE A 267 -4.45 0.19 -17.09
C ILE A 267 -4.84 -0.88 -16.09
N ASP A 268 -6.10 -0.88 -15.68
CA ASP A 268 -6.56 -1.67 -14.54
C ASP A 268 -7.90 -2.38 -14.80
N ASP A 269 -7.83 -3.69 -15.04
CA ASP A 269 -9.00 -4.58 -15.14
C ASP A 269 -9.35 -5.24 -13.79
N THR A 270 -8.65 -4.92 -12.70
CA THR A 270 -8.88 -5.49 -11.36
C THR A 270 -10.03 -4.82 -10.59
N GLY A 271 -10.72 -3.86 -11.22
CA GLY A 271 -11.81 -3.10 -10.59
C GLY A 271 -11.33 -1.90 -9.76
N GLY A 272 -10.09 -1.46 -9.97
CA GLY A 272 -9.48 -0.31 -9.28
C GLY A 272 -8.49 -0.68 -8.17
N LEU A 273 -8.10 -1.95 -8.02
CA LEU A 273 -7.14 -2.36 -6.97
C LEU A 273 -5.76 -1.76 -7.23
N VAL A 274 -5.29 -1.81 -8.48
CA VAL A 274 -3.98 -1.25 -8.85
C VAL A 274 -4.00 0.26 -8.70
N VAL A 275 -5.09 0.91 -9.12
CA VAL A 275 -5.31 2.35 -8.90
C VAL A 275 -5.27 2.70 -7.42
N ALA A 276 -5.92 1.89 -6.57
CA ALA A 276 -5.88 2.06 -5.11
C ALA A 276 -4.45 1.93 -4.56
N ALA A 277 -3.70 0.92 -5.01
CA ALA A 277 -2.30 0.71 -4.60
C ALA A 277 -1.41 1.92 -4.95
N VAL A 278 -1.55 2.45 -6.17
CA VAL A 278 -0.82 3.66 -6.59
C VAL A 278 -1.23 4.86 -5.73
N ALA A 279 -2.54 5.04 -5.51
CA ALA A 279 -3.08 6.11 -4.67
C ALA A 279 -2.61 6.03 -3.21
N GLU A 280 -2.54 4.83 -2.63
CA GLU A 280 -2.05 4.62 -1.27
C GLU A 280 -0.58 5.01 -1.16
N ARG A 281 0.25 4.58 -2.11
CA ARG A 281 1.70 4.86 -2.14
C ARG A 281 2.02 6.34 -2.37
N ILE A 282 1.19 7.05 -3.13
CA ILE A 282 1.30 8.51 -3.30
C ILE A 282 0.70 9.24 -2.09
N GLY A 283 -0.14 8.60 -1.28
CA GLY A 283 -0.78 9.22 -0.12
C GLY A 283 -2.06 10.01 -0.43
N LEU A 284 -2.72 9.70 -1.54
CA LEU A 284 -3.98 10.34 -1.97
C LEU A 284 -5.24 9.59 -1.52
N LEU A 285 -5.08 8.38 -0.97
CA LEU A 285 -6.19 7.48 -0.63
C LEU A 285 -6.83 7.77 0.74
N ALA A 286 -6.15 8.48 1.64
CA ALA A 286 -6.58 8.66 3.02
C ALA A 286 -7.53 9.86 3.26
N GLY A 287 -8.14 10.43 2.21
CA GLY A 287 -9.14 11.50 2.31
C GLY A 287 -8.61 12.90 2.66
N ASP A 288 -7.50 13.00 3.39
CA ASP A 288 -6.77 14.25 3.62
C ASP A 288 -5.45 14.21 2.85
N ASP A 289 -5.19 15.21 2.00
CA ASP A 289 -3.84 15.44 1.49
C ASP A 289 -2.98 15.98 2.64
N ALA A 290 -2.57 15.08 3.53
CA ALA A 290 -1.81 15.38 4.74
C ALA A 290 -0.48 16.09 4.45
N ARG A 291 -0.05 16.09 3.19
CA ARG A 291 1.19 16.68 2.69
C ARG A 291 0.97 17.93 1.83
N ALA A 292 -0.27 18.28 1.50
CA ALA A 292 -0.58 19.58 0.91
C ALA A 292 -0.26 20.69 1.91
N PRO A 293 0.37 21.80 1.48
CA PRO A 293 0.50 22.96 2.35
C PRO A 293 -0.90 23.43 2.74
N LYS A 294 -1.21 23.39 4.05
CA LYS A 294 -2.44 23.98 4.60
C LYS A 294 -2.49 25.43 4.13
N ARG A 295 -3.43 25.75 3.24
CA ARG A 295 -3.55 27.08 2.65
C ARG A 295 -3.89 28.06 3.76
N VAL A 296 -2.87 28.77 4.26
CA VAL A 296 -3.06 29.85 5.23
C VAL A 296 -3.84 30.95 4.53
N SER A 297 -5.08 31.17 4.96
CA SER A 297 -5.99 32.16 4.40
C SER A 297 -5.52 33.59 4.74
N ASN A 298 -4.48 34.07 4.08
CA ASN A 298 -4.10 35.49 4.13
C ASN A 298 -5.05 36.31 3.25
N ALA A 299 -6.31 36.42 3.66
CA ALA A 299 -7.27 37.37 3.10
C ALA A 299 -7.49 38.52 4.10
N ARG A 300 -6.46 39.34 4.30
CA ARG A 300 -6.64 40.70 4.83
C ARG A 300 -7.42 41.50 3.79
N LYS A 301 -8.72 41.64 4.03
CA LYS A 301 -9.69 42.40 3.24
C LYS A 301 -9.21 43.87 3.16
N ARG A 302 -8.62 44.27 2.04
CA ARG A 302 -8.46 45.69 1.70
C ARG A 302 -9.87 46.24 1.42
N LYS A 303 -10.34 47.10 2.33
CA LYS A 303 -11.57 47.89 2.19
C LYS A 303 -11.34 48.88 1.04
N ARG A 304 -12.07 48.78 -0.06
CA ARG A 304 -12.27 49.89 -0.99
C ARG A 304 -13.62 50.51 -0.67
N HIS A 305 -13.56 51.81 -0.35
CA HIS A 305 -14.66 52.75 -0.36
C HIS A 305 -15.03 53.01 -1.82
N ASP A 306 -16.32 53.14 -2.12
CA ASP A 306 -16.88 54.20 -2.97
C ASP A 306 -18.42 54.08 -2.96
N ASP A 307 -19.03 55.26 -2.80
CA ASP A 307 -20.45 55.56 -2.67
C ASP A 307 -21.18 55.58 -4.04
N ASP A 308 -22.49 55.88 -4.00
CA ASP A 308 -23.51 56.08 -5.06
C ASP A 308 -24.52 54.90 -5.16
N ASP A 309 -25.66 54.94 -4.45
CA ASP A 309 -26.95 55.62 -4.79
C ASP A 309 -27.62 54.94 -6.01
N ASP A 310 -28.72 54.18 -5.88
CA ASP A 310 -30.09 54.70 -5.79
C ASP A 310 -31.07 53.60 -5.33
N GLY A 311 -32.14 54.00 -4.62
CA GLY A 311 -33.07 53.13 -3.89
C GLY A 311 -34.28 52.55 -4.65
N ALA A 312 -34.95 51.59 -4.00
CA ALA A 312 -36.40 51.36 -4.05
C ALA A 312 -36.84 50.38 -2.95
N ASP A 313 -37.70 50.86 -2.05
CA ASP A 313 -38.34 50.15 -0.94
C ASP A 313 -39.25 49.01 -1.38
N ASN A 314 -39.28 47.91 -0.61
CA ASN A 314 -40.49 47.59 0.17
C ASN A 314 -40.26 46.51 1.25
N GLU A 315 -40.89 46.77 2.39
CA GLU A 315 -40.80 46.04 3.66
C GLU A 315 -41.59 44.72 3.66
N LYS A 316 -41.13 43.73 4.47
CA LYS A 316 -41.93 43.10 5.55
C LYS A 316 -41.13 42.09 6.39
N GLU A 317 -41.06 42.43 7.69
CA GLU A 317 -41.20 41.60 8.91
C GLU A 317 -40.38 40.30 9.01
N LYS A 318 -39.26 40.27 9.77
CA LYS A 318 -39.12 39.99 11.22
C LYS A 318 -39.62 38.61 11.68
N GLU A 319 -38.67 37.74 12.01
CA GLU A 319 -38.66 37.02 13.28
C GLU A 319 -37.23 36.97 13.82
N LYS A 320 -37.10 37.25 15.11
CA LYS A 320 -35.87 37.20 15.90
C LYS A 320 -35.70 35.78 16.41
N GLU A 321 -34.52 35.19 16.25
CA GLU A 321 -34.07 34.11 17.12
C GLU A 321 -32.93 34.64 18.01
N GLU A 322 -33.09 34.35 19.30
CA GLU A 322 -32.13 34.60 20.37
C GLU A 322 -30.82 33.85 20.13
N ILE A 323 -29.71 34.48 20.49
CA ILE A 323 -28.39 33.87 20.50
C ILE A 323 -28.19 33.27 21.90
N ASP A 324 -28.22 31.95 22.02
CA ASP A 324 -27.66 31.25 23.18
C ASP A 324 -26.14 31.20 23.02
N GLU A 325 -25.45 31.83 23.97
CA GLU A 325 -24.00 31.80 24.12
C GLU A 325 -23.60 30.50 24.86
N ASP A 326 -23.40 29.39 24.13
CA ASP A 326 -22.61 28.22 24.59
C ASP A 326 -22.44 27.17 23.46
N GLU A 327 -21.60 27.47 22.46
CA GLU A 327 -21.19 26.50 21.42
C GLU A 327 -19.66 26.55 21.24
N PRO A 328 -18.90 25.47 21.54
CA PRO A 328 -17.43 25.47 21.50
C PRO A 328 -16.82 25.16 20.12
N TRP A 329 -17.56 25.30 19.01
CA TRP A 329 -17.05 24.99 17.67
C TRP A 329 -17.02 26.23 16.75
N PRO A 330 -15.87 26.60 16.16
CA PRO A 330 -15.83 27.70 15.21
C PRO A 330 -16.40 27.25 13.86
N ALA A 331 -17.69 27.51 13.64
CA ALA A 331 -18.32 27.44 12.33
C ALA A 331 -17.79 28.57 11.43
N THR A 332 -16.76 28.29 10.63
CA THR A 332 -16.54 29.02 9.38
C THR A 332 -16.74 28.05 8.22
N PRO A 333 -17.81 28.20 7.41
CA PRO A 333 -17.92 27.44 6.18
C PRO A 333 -16.96 28.06 5.17
N THR A 334 -15.73 27.52 5.10
CA THR A 334 -14.91 27.68 3.89
C THR A 334 -15.78 27.21 2.72
N LYS A 335 -16.10 28.12 1.79
CA LYS A 335 -16.86 27.78 0.58
C LYS A 335 -16.20 26.56 -0.06
N ARG A 336 -16.86 25.42 0.05
CA ARG A 336 -16.45 24.16 -0.56
C ARG A 336 -16.43 24.42 -2.06
N LYS A 337 -15.24 24.47 -2.67
CA LYS A 337 -15.16 24.36 -4.12
C LYS A 337 -15.80 23.03 -4.47
N SER A 338 -16.88 23.05 -5.25
CA SER A 338 -17.37 21.80 -5.84
C SER A 338 -16.24 21.25 -6.72
N GLY A 339 -15.90 19.97 -6.63
CA GLY A 339 -14.75 19.36 -7.34
C GLY A 339 -14.88 19.45 -8.86
N TYR A 340 -16.07 19.83 -9.34
CA TYR A 340 -16.41 20.17 -10.72
C TYR A 340 -15.93 21.55 -11.19
N GLU A 341 -15.17 22.28 -10.39
CA GLU A 341 -14.69 23.63 -10.73
C GLU A 341 -13.26 23.64 -11.29
N GLN A 342 -12.55 22.50 -11.29
CA GLN A 342 -11.17 22.41 -11.78
C GLN A 342 -11.13 21.78 -13.18
N THR A 343 -10.89 22.59 -14.20
CA THR A 343 -10.67 22.15 -15.60
C THR A 343 -9.20 21.84 -15.88
N GLU A 344 -8.29 22.32 -15.04
CA GLU A 344 -6.85 22.11 -15.18
C GLU A 344 -6.40 20.77 -14.58
N VAL A 345 -5.56 20.07 -15.34
CA VAL A 345 -4.92 18.82 -14.91
C VAL A 345 -3.71 19.15 -14.02
N PRO A 346 -3.58 18.56 -12.82
CA PRO A 346 -2.41 18.76 -11.99
C PRO A 346 -1.11 18.35 -12.70
N ALA A 347 -0.02 19.09 -12.47
CA ALA A 347 1.26 18.79 -13.08
C ALA A 347 1.97 17.56 -12.47
N ALA A 348 1.61 17.17 -11.24
CA ALA A 348 2.22 16.10 -10.47
C ALA A 348 1.17 15.35 -9.63
N ASN A 349 1.54 14.17 -9.13
CA ASN A 349 0.67 13.27 -8.35
C ASN A 349 -0.59 12.86 -9.13
N THR A 350 -0.46 12.61 -10.43
CA THR A 350 -1.61 12.25 -11.26
C THR A 350 -1.61 10.75 -11.54
N ILE A 351 -2.78 10.15 -11.44
CA ILE A 351 -3.04 8.78 -11.87
C ILE A 351 -3.96 8.88 -13.08
N THR A 352 -3.43 8.61 -14.27
CA THR A 352 -4.21 8.54 -15.50
C THR A 352 -4.58 7.10 -15.76
N VAL A 353 -5.87 6.77 -15.64
CA VAL A 353 -6.42 5.45 -15.90
C VAL A 353 -6.88 5.38 -17.36
N LEU A 354 -6.28 4.46 -18.12
CA LEU A 354 -6.74 4.10 -19.46
C LEU A 354 -7.63 2.87 -19.39
N HIS A 355 -8.77 2.93 -20.07
CA HIS A 355 -9.76 1.86 -20.09
C HIS A 355 -10.36 1.65 -21.50
N ALA A 356 -10.79 0.43 -21.80
CA ALA A 356 -11.41 0.13 -23.10
C ALA A 356 -12.89 0.57 -23.17
N GLN A 357 -13.57 0.61 -22.02
CA GLN A 357 -15.02 0.81 -21.95
C GLN A 357 -15.36 2.30 -21.93
N ASP A 358 -16.64 2.68 -21.98
CA ASP A 358 -17.03 4.10 -21.87
C ASP A 358 -16.68 4.70 -20.49
N GLN A 359 -16.76 3.89 -19.44
CA GLN A 359 -16.40 4.28 -18.07
C GLN A 359 -15.45 3.25 -17.45
N PRO A 360 -14.48 3.67 -16.62
CA PRO A 360 -13.59 2.76 -15.94
C PRO A 360 -14.31 2.04 -14.79
N ASN A 361 -13.98 0.77 -14.56
CA ASN A 361 -14.45 0.05 -13.39
C ASN A 361 -13.55 0.33 -12.19
N LEU A 362 -13.96 1.26 -11.32
CA LEU A 362 -13.23 1.65 -10.11
C LEU A 362 -14.01 1.28 -8.83
N SER A 363 -14.77 0.19 -8.86
CA SER A 363 -15.64 -0.23 -7.77
C SER A 363 -14.91 -0.55 -6.45
N LEU A 364 -13.62 -0.89 -6.52
CA LEU A 364 -12.78 -1.16 -5.35
C LEU A 364 -12.22 0.09 -4.67
N LEU A 365 -12.51 1.28 -5.17
CA LEU A 365 -12.19 2.53 -4.46
C LEU A 365 -13.21 2.89 -3.38
N ARG A 366 -14.39 2.26 -3.38
CA ARG A 366 -15.47 2.53 -2.41
C ARG A 366 -15.10 2.31 -0.95
N PRO A 367 -14.36 1.23 -0.57
CA PRO A 367 -13.90 1.05 0.80
C PRO A 367 -13.02 2.20 1.31
N PHE A 368 -12.38 2.93 0.41
CA PHE A 368 -11.55 4.10 0.71
C PHE A 368 -12.35 5.41 0.65
N ASN A 369 -13.67 5.35 0.83
CA ASN A 369 -14.58 6.50 0.78
C ASN A 369 -14.57 7.26 -0.56
N PHE A 370 -14.16 6.60 -1.66
CA PHE A 370 -14.17 7.18 -3.00
C PHE A 370 -15.14 6.41 -3.91
N ASP A 371 -16.27 7.05 -4.26
CA ASP A 371 -17.20 6.51 -5.26
C ASP A 371 -17.07 7.26 -6.58
N ALA A 372 -16.53 6.59 -7.59
CA ALA A 372 -16.35 7.12 -8.94
C ALA A 372 -17.69 7.40 -9.64
N THR A 373 -18.76 6.67 -9.28
CA THR A 373 -20.09 6.88 -9.86
C THR A 373 -20.82 8.10 -9.30
N ASN A 374 -20.51 8.50 -8.07
CA ASN A 374 -21.14 9.63 -7.38
C ASN A 374 -20.11 10.69 -6.96
N LEU A 375 -19.49 11.32 -7.97
CA LEU A 375 -18.49 12.39 -7.82
C LEU A 375 -19.00 13.63 -7.04
N VAL A 376 -20.32 13.82 -6.92
CA VAL A 376 -20.91 14.91 -6.13
C VAL A 376 -20.60 14.73 -4.64
N ASN A 377 -20.72 13.50 -4.14
CA ASN A 377 -20.45 13.18 -2.73
C ASN A 377 -18.95 13.00 -2.45
N THR A 378 -18.18 12.68 -3.48
CA THR A 378 -16.73 12.38 -3.40
C THR A 378 -15.84 13.59 -3.71
N THR A 379 -16.45 14.76 -3.93
CA THR A 379 -15.76 16.00 -4.32
C THR A 379 -14.65 16.44 -3.36
N THR A 380 -14.74 16.11 -2.07
CA THR A 380 -13.73 16.48 -1.07
C THR A 380 -12.52 15.55 -1.08
N HIS A 381 -12.62 14.38 -1.71
CA HIS A 381 -11.55 13.40 -1.72
C HIS A 381 -10.41 13.83 -2.67
N PRO A 382 -9.12 13.70 -2.28
CA PRO A 382 -7.97 14.11 -3.11
C PRO A 382 -7.98 13.50 -4.52
N LEU A 383 -8.38 12.22 -4.62
CA LEU A 383 -8.52 11.53 -5.91
C LEU A 383 -9.47 12.22 -6.91
N SER A 384 -10.44 13.03 -6.47
CA SER A 384 -11.33 13.74 -7.42
C SER A 384 -10.58 14.68 -8.38
N THR A 385 -9.43 15.19 -7.93
CA THR A 385 -8.53 16.10 -8.67
C THR A 385 -7.38 15.34 -9.33
N HIS A 386 -6.86 14.32 -8.67
CA HIS A 386 -5.64 13.60 -9.08
C HIS A 386 -5.89 12.35 -9.93
N LEU A 387 -7.11 11.80 -9.92
CA LEU A 387 -7.51 10.66 -10.74
C LEU A 387 -8.14 11.15 -12.04
N LEU A 388 -7.51 10.77 -13.14
CA LEU A 388 -7.90 11.11 -14.50
C LEU A 388 -8.31 9.81 -15.20
N SER A 389 -9.43 9.80 -15.92
CA SER A 389 -9.92 8.62 -16.63
C SER A 389 -10.09 8.92 -18.11
N LEU A 390 -9.45 8.14 -18.96
CA LEU A 390 -9.51 8.27 -20.42
C LEU A 390 -9.81 6.92 -21.06
N SER A 391 -10.68 6.92 -22.07
CA SER A 391 -10.87 5.74 -22.90
C SER A 391 -9.74 5.60 -23.94
N PHE A 392 -9.49 4.38 -24.41
CA PHE A 392 -8.56 4.18 -25.55
C PHE A 392 -9.00 4.93 -26.80
N LEU A 393 -10.31 5.07 -27.04
CA LEU A 393 -10.86 5.88 -28.13
C LEU A 393 -10.43 7.34 -27.99
N GLN A 394 -10.61 7.94 -26.81
CA GLN A 394 -10.21 9.32 -26.52
C GLN A 394 -8.70 9.55 -26.66
N LEU A 395 -7.90 8.54 -26.35
CA LEU A 395 -6.45 8.64 -26.48
C LEU A 395 -5.99 8.51 -27.94
N LEU A 396 -6.50 7.53 -28.69
CA LEU A 396 -6.03 7.17 -30.02
C LEU A 396 -6.70 7.99 -31.12
N SER A 397 -8.01 8.21 -31.02
CA SER A 397 -8.83 8.90 -32.04
C SER A 397 -9.90 9.79 -31.35
N PRO A 398 -9.49 10.88 -30.66
CA PRO A 398 -10.41 11.79 -29.98
C PRO A 398 -11.40 12.45 -30.94
N GLU A 399 -11.03 12.66 -32.20
CA GLU A 399 -11.90 13.20 -33.25
C GLU A 399 -13.16 12.36 -33.54
N SER A 400 -13.19 11.10 -33.09
CA SER A 400 -14.35 10.23 -33.23
C SER A 400 -15.25 10.23 -31.97
N ASP A 401 -14.84 10.89 -30.89
CA ASP A 401 -15.57 10.87 -29.61
C ASP A 401 -16.69 11.92 -29.56
N THR A 402 -17.93 11.46 -29.41
CA THR A 402 -19.12 12.30 -29.23
C THR A 402 -19.08 13.12 -27.93
N THR A 403 -18.33 12.70 -26.92
CA THR A 403 -18.27 13.45 -25.64
C THR A 403 -17.53 14.78 -25.74
N LEU A 404 -16.75 14.96 -26.82
CA LEU A 404 -16.02 16.18 -27.16
C LEU A 404 -16.85 17.21 -27.94
N GLU A 405 -18.10 16.91 -28.27
CA GLU A 405 -19.01 17.86 -28.93
C GLU A 405 -19.20 19.13 -28.10
N LYS A 406 -18.91 20.29 -28.72
CA LYS A 406 -19.05 21.60 -28.05
C LYS A 406 -20.51 22.00 -27.94
N PRO A 407 -21.02 22.29 -26.74
CA PRO A 407 -22.36 22.87 -26.60
C PRO A 407 -22.44 24.18 -27.40
N ALA A 408 -23.50 24.34 -28.18
CA ALA A 408 -23.72 25.56 -28.96
C ALA A 408 -23.51 26.82 -28.08
N PRO A 409 -22.69 27.78 -28.51
CA PRO A 409 -22.38 28.96 -27.71
C PRO A 409 -23.66 29.77 -27.46
N ILE A 410 -24.00 29.97 -26.20
CA ILE A 410 -25.17 30.75 -25.78
C ILE A 410 -24.64 32.11 -25.30
N PRO A 411 -25.07 33.25 -25.88
CA PRO A 411 -24.64 34.57 -25.43
C PRO A 411 -24.89 34.79 -23.93
N ASP A 412 -23.97 35.49 -23.25
CA ASP A 412 -24.02 35.69 -21.80
C ASP A 412 -25.32 36.34 -21.32
N ASP A 413 -25.89 37.27 -22.08
CA ASP A 413 -27.16 37.93 -21.77
C ASP A 413 -28.32 36.92 -21.72
N THR A 414 -28.31 35.97 -22.67
CA THR A 414 -29.29 34.87 -22.69
C THR A 414 -28.99 33.83 -21.62
N LEU A 415 -27.74 33.54 -21.28
CA LEU A 415 -27.39 32.63 -20.17
C LEU A 415 -27.86 33.18 -18.82
N ARG A 416 -27.79 34.49 -18.61
CA ARG A 416 -28.25 35.16 -17.38
C ARG A 416 -29.76 35.08 -17.21
N SER A 417 -30.52 35.12 -18.31
CA SER A 417 -31.98 35.02 -18.29
C SER A 417 -32.50 33.57 -18.17
N LEU A 418 -31.66 32.57 -18.47
CA LEU A 418 -32.03 31.16 -18.30
C LEU A 418 -32.22 30.80 -16.81
N LYS A 419 -33.17 29.88 -16.58
CA LYS A 419 -33.38 29.26 -15.26
C LYS A 419 -32.06 28.66 -14.74
N SER A 420 -31.82 28.78 -13.43
CA SER A 420 -30.60 28.32 -12.74
C SER A 420 -30.17 26.89 -13.13
N ALA A 421 -31.12 25.95 -13.22
CA ALA A 421 -30.85 24.57 -13.63
C ALA A 421 -30.26 24.48 -15.05
N LYS A 422 -30.90 25.12 -16.05
CA LYS A 422 -30.44 25.13 -17.45
C LYS A 422 -29.06 25.79 -17.59
N ARG A 423 -28.87 26.92 -16.91
CA ARG A 423 -27.56 27.62 -16.84
C ARG A 423 -26.49 26.72 -16.23
N SER A 424 -26.79 26.03 -15.14
CA SER A 424 -25.84 25.12 -14.48
C SER A 424 -25.48 23.92 -15.37
N THR A 425 -26.44 23.37 -16.12
CA THR A 425 -26.21 22.26 -17.05
C THR A 425 -25.32 22.69 -18.21
N TYR A 426 -25.56 23.89 -18.77
CA TYR A 426 -24.72 24.45 -19.82
C TYR A 426 -23.26 24.57 -19.39
N HIS A 427 -22.98 25.25 -18.26
CA HIS A 427 -21.61 25.37 -17.76
C HIS A 427 -20.99 24.03 -17.39
N ARG A 428 -21.76 23.06 -16.90
CA ARG A 428 -21.24 21.69 -16.63
C ARG A 428 -20.80 21.00 -17.92
N LYS A 429 -21.55 21.13 -19.01
CA LYS A 429 -21.17 20.55 -20.30
C LYS A 429 -19.88 21.18 -20.85
N CYS A 430 -19.78 22.51 -20.83
CA CYS A 430 -18.56 23.22 -21.27
C CYS A 430 -17.34 22.81 -20.45
N ARG A 431 -17.44 22.79 -19.11
CA ARG A 431 -16.32 22.38 -18.23
C ARG A 431 -15.94 20.91 -18.41
N ARG A 432 -16.91 20.02 -18.64
CA ARG A 432 -16.64 18.60 -18.90
C ARG A 432 -15.81 18.44 -20.17
N GLN A 433 -16.23 19.11 -21.24
CA GLN A 433 -15.53 19.10 -22.52
C GLN A 433 -14.11 19.68 -22.38
N GLU A 434 -13.97 20.85 -21.76
CA GLU A 434 -12.69 21.52 -21.53
C GLU A 434 -11.74 20.65 -20.70
N ARG A 435 -12.24 20.04 -19.61
CA ARG A 435 -11.47 19.10 -18.78
C ARG A 435 -11.02 17.88 -19.59
N LEU A 436 -11.89 17.33 -20.44
CA LEU A 436 -11.56 16.19 -21.28
C LEU A 436 -10.48 16.54 -22.32
N LEU A 437 -10.60 17.68 -22.99
CA LEU A 437 -9.59 18.18 -23.92
C LEU A 437 -8.24 18.40 -23.22
N ASN A 438 -8.24 19.03 -22.05
CA ASN A 438 -7.02 19.23 -21.25
C ASN A 438 -6.38 17.89 -20.85
N MET A 439 -7.21 16.89 -20.51
CA MET A 439 -6.76 15.55 -20.14
C MET A 439 -6.18 14.77 -21.33
N ILE A 440 -6.82 14.82 -22.50
CA ILE A 440 -6.31 14.23 -23.74
C ILE A 440 -5.00 14.90 -24.13
N ALA A 441 -4.96 16.23 -24.13
CA ALA A 441 -3.76 17.00 -24.45
C ALA A 441 -2.62 16.70 -23.47
N ALA A 442 -2.89 16.65 -22.16
CA ALA A 442 -1.90 16.33 -21.14
C ALA A 442 -1.38 14.89 -21.24
N THR A 443 -2.23 13.95 -21.67
CA THR A 443 -1.86 12.54 -21.83
C THR A 443 -1.06 12.34 -23.11
N ARG A 444 -1.49 12.89 -24.25
CA ARG A 444 -0.76 12.82 -25.54
C ARG A 444 0.58 13.53 -25.53
N ARG A 445 0.75 14.58 -24.70
CA ARG A 445 2.08 15.17 -24.44
C ARG A 445 3.06 14.19 -23.78
N GLY A 446 2.57 13.09 -23.21
CA GLY A 446 3.39 12.08 -22.56
C GLY A 446 4.10 12.60 -21.31
N GLY A 447 5.28 12.05 -21.03
CA GLY A 447 6.09 12.41 -19.87
C GLY A 447 5.66 11.71 -18.59
N PHE A 448 5.11 10.49 -18.70
CA PHE A 448 4.78 9.65 -17.54
C PHE A 448 6.04 9.00 -16.96
N ASP A 449 6.12 8.97 -15.62
CA ASP A 449 7.21 8.33 -14.88
C ASP A 449 7.18 6.81 -15.02
N ALA A 450 5.97 6.23 -14.97
CA ALA A 450 5.78 4.82 -15.19
C ALA A 450 4.40 4.49 -15.78
N ALA A 451 4.35 3.36 -16.49
CA ALA A 451 3.14 2.72 -16.97
C ALA A 451 2.95 1.40 -16.24
N ILE A 452 1.81 1.26 -15.57
CA ILE A 452 1.44 0.09 -14.79
C ILE A 452 0.24 -0.56 -15.48
N ILE A 453 0.39 -1.81 -15.90
CA ILE A 453 -0.60 -2.50 -16.72
C ILE A 453 -0.99 -3.81 -16.05
N ALA A 454 -2.26 -3.93 -15.67
CA ALA A 454 -2.88 -5.16 -15.21
C ALA A 454 -4.19 -5.35 -15.99
N THR A 455 -4.09 -6.03 -17.13
CA THR A 455 -5.20 -6.15 -18.08
C THR A 455 -5.31 -7.57 -18.64
N THR A 456 -6.50 -7.89 -19.12
CA THR A 456 -6.80 -9.09 -19.91
C THR A 456 -6.74 -8.84 -21.42
N MET A 457 -6.54 -7.58 -21.83
CA MET A 457 -6.38 -7.19 -23.22
C MET A 457 -5.06 -7.70 -23.81
N GLU A 458 -5.00 -7.77 -25.14
CA GLU A 458 -3.77 -8.10 -25.85
C GLU A 458 -2.69 -7.06 -25.58
N LEU A 459 -1.51 -7.51 -25.14
CA LEU A 459 -0.43 -6.62 -24.71
C LEU A 459 0.24 -5.87 -25.88
N SER A 460 0.18 -6.40 -27.10
CA SER A 460 0.81 -5.79 -28.29
C SER A 460 0.30 -4.37 -28.52
N GLY A 461 -1.01 -4.21 -28.67
CA GLY A 461 -1.63 -2.92 -28.93
C GLY A 461 -1.61 -1.98 -27.73
N VAL A 462 -1.76 -2.54 -26.52
CA VAL A 462 -1.65 -1.75 -25.29
C VAL A 462 -0.26 -1.14 -25.13
N ILE A 463 0.79 -1.94 -25.28
CA ILE A 463 2.18 -1.47 -25.12
C ILE A 463 2.54 -0.49 -26.23
N ASN A 464 2.09 -0.72 -27.47
CA ASN A 464 2.33 0.20 -28.59
C ASN A 464 1.76 1.60 -28.30
N ALA A 465 0.55 1.69 -27.75
CA ALA A 465 -0.06 2.97 -27.37
C ALA A 465 0.63 3.64 -26.16
N VAL A 466 1.11 2.84 -25.20
CA VAL A 466 1.58 3.32 -23.89
C VAL A 466 3.06 3.67 -23.84
N VAL A 467 3.92 2.86 -24.44
CA VAL A 467 5.39 3.05 -24.40
C VAL A 467 5.86 4.41 -24.94
N PRO A 468 5.25 4.98 -26.00
CA PRO A 468 5.59 6.31 -26.50
C PRO A 468 5.27 7.45 -25.51
N LEU A 469 4.31 7.23 -24.61
CA LEU A 469 3.88 8.22 -23.61
C LEU A 469 4.83 8.29 -22.41
N LEU A 470 5.67 7.27 -22.22
CA LEU A 470 6.66 7.23 -21.15
C LEU A 470 7.82 8.19 -21.44
N ARG A 471 8.30 8.86 -20.38
CA ARG A 471 9.55 9.62 -20.48
C ARG A 471 10.74 8.68 -20.68
N GLY A 472 11.87 9.24 -21.12
CA GLY A 472 13.15 8.51 -21.09
C GLY A 472 13.51 8.09 -19.66
N SER A 473 13.97 6.85 -19.49
CA SER A 473 14.15 6.19 -18.21
C SER A 473 12.86 5.97 -17.40
N GLY A 474 11.68 6.13 -18.02
CA GLY A 474 10.41 5.74 -17.41
C GLY A 474 10.27 4.22 -17.32
N GLN A 475 9.48 3.75 -16.36
CA GLN A 475 9.31 2.31 -16.09
C GLN A 475 8.07 1.76 -16.78
N LEU A 476 8.20 0.61 -17.44
CA LEU A 476 7.08 -0.18 -17.94
C LEU A 476 6.94 -1.40 -17.03
N VAL A 477 5.79 -1.53 -16.39
CA VAL A 477 5.51 -2.65 -15.48
C VAL A 477 4.20 -3.32 -15.87
N LEU A 478 4.26 -4.60 -16.19
CA LEU A 478 3.14 -5.41 -16.63
C LEU A 478 2.88 -6.51 -15.61
N TYR A 479 1.63 -6.75 -15.28
CA TYR A 479 1.20 -7.90 -14.49
C TYR A 479 0.36 -8.85 -15.35
N SER A 480 0.62 -10.14 -15.19
CA SER A 480 -0.21 -11.20 -15.73
C SER A 480 -0.30 -12.37 -14.73
N PRO A 481 -1.47 -13.02 -14.59
CA PRO A 481 -1.57 -14.26 -13.83
C PRO A 481 -0.73 -15.39 -14.43
N SER A 482 -0.45 -15.36 -15.72
CA SER A 482 0.32 -16.41 -16.41
C SER A 482 1.58 -15.83 -17.05
N VAL A 483 2.60 -16.67 -17.25
CA VAL A 483 3.92 -16.22 -17.68
C VAL A 483 3.99 -15.98 -19.19
N GLU A 484 3.15 -16.67 -19.96
CA GLU A 484 3.20 -16.75 -21.42
C GLU A 484 3.04 -15.37 -22.09
N PRO A 485 2.04 -14.53 -21.73
CA PRO A 485 1.90 -13.20 -22.33
C PRO A 485 3.11 -12.31 -22.06
N LEU A 486 3.75 -12.46 -20.89
CA LEU A 486 4.94 -11.68 -20.54
C LEU A 486 6.18 -12.20 -21.25
N ALA A 487 6.28 -13.52 -21.48
CA ALA A 487 7.34 -14.12 -22.26
C ALA A 487 7.32 -13.65 -23.72
N GLU A 488 6.12 -13.48 -24.31
CA GLU A 488 5.97 -12.90 -25.65
C GLU A 488 6.51 -11.46 -25.71
N VAL A 489 6.16 -10.62 -24.72
CA VAL A 489 6.67 -9.25 -24.64
C VAL A 489 8.20 -9.21 -24.49
N ALA A 490 8.74 -10.11 -23.66
CA ALA A 490 10.19 -10.23 -23.50
C ALA A 490 10.87 -10.67 -24.81
N ASP A 491 10.25 -11.59 -25.56
CA ASP A 491 10.75 -12.04 -26.86
C ASP A 491 10.69 -10.95 -27.93
N TRP A 492 9.66 -10.09 -27.95
CA TRP A 492 9.58 -8.93 -28.84
C TRP A 492 10.81 -8.03 -28.74
N CYS A 493 11.34 -7.90 -27.52
CA CYS A 493 12.52 -7.11 -27.21
C CYS A 493 13.83 -7.93 -27.13
N SER A 494 13.82 -9.18 -27.60
CA SER A 494 14.99 -10.06 -27.61
C SER A 494 16.11 -9.50 -28.49
N THR A 495 17.35 -9.91 -28.20
CA THR A 495 18.52 -9.49 -28.98
C THR A 495 18.41 -9.89 -30.46
N LEU A 496 17.83 -11.07 -30.73
CA LEU A 496 17.63 -11.56 -32.10
C LEU A 496 16.68 -10.65 -32.87
N ARG A 497 15.46 -10.40 -32.34
CA ARG A 497 14.49 -9.51 -32.97
C ARG A 497 15.01 -8.08 -33.06
N ARG A 498 15.72 -7.58 -32.05
CA ARG A 498 16.35 -6.25 -32.10
C ARG A 498 17.37 -6.14 -33.24
N SER A 499 18.19 -7.17 -33.46
CA SER A 499 19.18 -7.17 -34.55
C SER A 499 18.52 -7.21 -35.94
N GLU A 500 17.49 -8.03 -36.11
CA GLU A 500 16.67 -8.09 -37.33
C GLU A 500 15.98 -6.75 -37.62
N PHE A 501 15.37 -6.14 -36.60
CA PHE A 501 14.72 -4.85 -36.72
C PHE A 501 15.70 -3.75 -37.15
N LEU A 502 16.90 -3.71 -36.56
CA LEU A 502 17.95 -2.76 -36.94
C LEU A 502 18.42 -2.96 -38.39
N ARG A 503 18.55 -4.22 -38.84
CA ARG A 503 18.88 -4.54 -40.24
C ARG A 503 17.80 -4.03 -41.20
N LEU A 504 16.52 -4.34 -40.94
CA LEU A 504 15.40 -3.86 -41.75
C LEU A 504 15.32 -2.32 -41.78
N LYS A 505 15.59 -1.67 -40.65
CA LYS A 505 15.64 -0.21 -40.57
C LYS A 505 16.80 0.37 -41.40
N GLN A 506 17.97 -0.25 -41.40
CA GLN A 506 19.10 0.16 -42.25
C GLN A 506 18.80 -0.05 -43.74
N GLU A 507 18.21 -1.19 -44.11
CA GLU A 507 17.79 -1.50 -45.49
C GLU A 507 16.73 -0.52 -45.99
N SER A 508 15.72 -0.21 -45.18
CA SER A 508 14.70 0.80 -45.51
C SER A 508 15.31 2.19 -45.65
N THR A 509 16.28 2.56 -44.81
CA THR A 509 16.98 3.85 -44.90
C THR A 509 17.81 3.93 -46.18
N SER A 510 18.53 2.85 -46.52
CA SER A 510 19.34 2.76 -47.75
C SER A 510 18.50 2.70 -49.04
N SER A 511 17.27 2.18 -48.98
CA SER A 511 16.35 2.16 -50.11
C SER A 511 15.52 3.45 -50.23
N SER A 512 15.30 4.18 -49.13
CA SER A 512 14.60 5.47 -49.12
C SER A 512 15.35 6.61 -49.81
N SER A 513 16.63 6.43 -50.16
CA SER A 513 17.36 7.41 -50.97
C SER A 513 16.92 7.47 -52.45
N SER A 514 15.92 6.70 -52.88
CA SER A 514 15.40 6.69 -54.26
C SER A 514 13.89 6.89 -54.43
N MET A 515 13.14 7.23 -53.37
CA MET A 515 11.71 7.57 -53.42
C MET A 515 11.44 8.90 -52.70
N PRO A 516 10.41 9.69 -53.10
CA PRO A 516 10.15 10.98 -52.48
C PRO A 516 9.80 10.78 -51.01
N SER A 517 10.40 11.60 -50.16
CA SER A 517 10.17 11.67 -48.72
C SER A 517 8.67 11.57 -48.42
N ALA A 518 8.26 10.66 -47.55
CA ALA A 518 6.93 10.72 -46.95
C ALA A 518 6.83 12.09 -46.26
N ASP A 519 6.02 12.98 -46.81
CA ASP A 519 5.87 14.35 -46.31
C ASP A 519 5.53 14.31 -44.81
N PRO A 520 6.27 15.02 -43.95
CA PRO A 520 5.95 15.11 -42.51
C PRO A 520 4.54 15.70 -42.27
N GLU A 521 3.95 16.38 -43.27
CA GLU A 521 2.58 16.92 -43.23
C GLU A 521 1.48 15.85 -43.34
N LYS A 522 1.75 14.67 -43.94
CA LYS A 522 0.82 13.52 -43.94
C LYS A 522 0.70 12.85 -42.58
N ILE A 523 1.63 13.12 -41.67
CA ILE A 523 1.59 12.60 -40.29
C ILE A 523 0.57 13.40 -39.46
N THR A 524 0.17 14.61 -39.86
CA THR A 524 -0.72 15.51 -39.08
C THR A 524 -2.18 15.57 -39.54
N SER A 525 -2.54 15.08 -40.75
CA SER A 525 -3.94 15.12 -41.24
C SER A 525 -4.83 14.13 -40.49
N LEU A 526 -5.96 14.59 -39.93
CA LEU A 526 -6.99 13.71 -39.35
C LEU A 526 -7.67 12.91 -40.48
N ASP A 527 -8.03 11.65 -40.22
CA ASP A 527 -8.71 10.82 -41.22
C ASP A 527 -10.13 11.35 -41.44
N PRO A 528 -10.46 11.94 -42.61
CA PRO A 528 -11.71 12.66 -42.82
C PRO A 528 -12.95 11.77 -42.65
N ASP A 529 -12.81 10.47 -42.92
CA ASP A 529 -13.90 9.49 -42.82
C ASP A 529 -14.19 9.05 -41.37
N SER A 530 -13.28 9.33 -40.42
CA SER A 530 -13.41 8.96 -39.00
C SER A 530 -13.77 10.13 -38.10
N ILE A 531 -13.87 11.34 -38.64
CA ILE A 531 -14.21 12.55 -37.88
C ILE A 531 -15.71 12.59 -37.62
N ASN A 532 -16.10 12.80 -36.36
CA ASN A 532 -17.49 13.10 -36.03
C ASN A 532 -17.86 14.49 -36.59
N PRO A 533 -18.87 14.60 -37.49
CA PRO A 533 -19.26 15.86 -38.10
C PRO A 533 -19.78 16.92 -37.11
N ASP A 534 -20.18 16.50 -35.91
CA ASP A 534 -20.73 17.38 -34.87
C ASP A 534 -19.64 18.07 -34.02
N ILE A 535 -18.36 17.75 -34.23
CA ILE A 535 -17.24 18.44 -33.55
C ILE A 535 -16.97 19.78 -34.24
N ASP A 536 -16.83 20.84 -33.45
CA ASP A 536 -16.54 22.17 -33.95
C ASP A 536 -15.12 22.31 -34.53
N ALA A 537 -14.98 23.18 -35.52
CA ALA A 537 -13.70 23.40 -36.21
C ALA A 537 -12.56 23.86 -35.28
N GLU A 538 -12.89 24.59 -34.20
CA GLU A 538 -11.90 25.04 -33.21
C GLU A 538 -11.35 23.85 -32.41
N THR A 539 -12.21 22.95 -31.94
CA THR A 539 -11.79 21.70 -31.30
C THR A 539 -10.97 20.82 -32.24
N LEU A 540 -11.37 20.67 -33.51
CA LEU A 540 -10.59 19.91 -34.51
C LEU A 540 -9.21 20.53 -34.76
N ALA A 541 -9.09 21.87 -34.74
CA ALA A 541 -7.81 22.55 -34.84
C ALA A 541 -6.91 22.26 -33.62
N VAL A 542 -7.49 22.21 -32.41
CA VAL A 542 -6.75 21.80 -31.21
C VAL A 542 -6.29 20.35 -31.30
N LEU A 543 -7.17 19.43 -31.73
CA LEU A 543 -6.85 18.01 -31.84
C LEU A 543 -5.77 17.72 -32.90
N SER A 544 -5.82 18.40 -34.05
CA SER A 544 -4.81 18.27 -35.10
C SER A 544 -3.44 18.82 -34.71
N ALA A 545 -3.38 19.75 -33.75
CA ALA A 545 -2.13 20.27 -33.19
C ALA A 545 -1.49 19.34 -32.14
N LEU A 546 -2.18 18.30 -31.65
CA LEU A 546 -1.63 17.39 -30.64
C LEU A 546 -0.60 16.41 -31.25
N PRO A 547 0.40 15.96 -30.47
CA PRO A 547 1.30 14.90 -30.91
C PRO A 547 0.50 13.66 -31.28
N LYS A 548 0.67 13.16 -32.51
CA LYS A 548 0.08 11.89 -32.92
C LYS A 548 0.83 10.74 -32.26
N LEU A 549 0.07 9.80 -31.72
CA LEU A 549 0.60 8.53 -31.24
C LEU A 549 1.00 7.66 -32.44
N PRO A 550 2.01 6.77 -32.28
CA PRO A 550 2.34 5.81 -33.32
C PRO A 550 1.11 4.99 -33.69
N VAL A 551 0.87 4.86 -34.99
CA VAL A 551 -0.16 3.95 -35.48
C VAL A 551 0.29 2.53 -35.15
N HIS A 552 -0.62 1.72 -34.62
CA HIS A 552 -0.37 0.30 -34.39
C HIS A 552 0.16 -0.32 -35.69
N THR A 553 1.39 -0.80 -35.70
CA THR A 553 1.95 -1.48 -36.85
C THR A 553 1.22 -2.79 -37.01
N ALA A 554 0.60 -3.04 -38.17
CA ALA A 554 -0.03 -4.32 -38.49
C ALA A 554 0.99 -5.48 -38.62
N ASP A 555 2.27 -5.19 -38.42
CA ASP A 555 3.34 -6.17 -38.48
C ASP A 555 3.35 -7.03 -37.21
N ALA A 556 2.81 -8.25 -37.35
CA ALA A 556 2.80 -9.25 -36.30
C ALA A 556 4.22 -9.64 -35.82
N HIS A 557 5.25 -9.40 -36.63
CA HIS A 557 6.63 -9.72 -36.28
C HIS A 557 7.27 -8.67 -35.35
N PHE A 558 6.90 -7.39 -35.53
CA PHE A 558 7.35 -6.27 -34.71
C PHE A 558 6.16 -5.41 -34.22
N PRO A 559 5.39 -5.92 -33.24
CA PRO A 559 4.26 -5.19 -32.66
C PRO A 559 4.71 -3.92 -31.93
N ILE A 560 5.95 -3.90 -31.45
CA ILE A 560 6.60 -2.77 -30.79
C ILE A 560 8.01 -2.58 -31.35
N ASP A 561 8.55 -1.37 -31.25
CA ASP A 561 9.97 -1.12 -31.55
C ASP A 561 10.86 -1.73 -30.44
N PRO A 562 11.65 -2.78 -30.73
CA PRO A 562 12.45 -3.50 -29.75
C PRO A 562 13.64 -2.70 -29.22
N THR A 563 13.95 -1.55 -29.82
CA THR A 563 15.04 -0.66 -29.40
C THR A 563 14.62 0.33 -28.32
N ASN A 564 13.30 0.47 -28.09
CA ASN A 564 12.74 1.42 -27.13
C ASN A 564 12.68 0.91 -25.69
N LEU A 565 12.87 -0.38 -25.47
CA LEU A 565 12.82 -1.00 -24.13
C LEU A 565 14.15 -1.68 -23.82
N LEU A 566 14.65 -1.40 -22.62
CA LEU A 566 15.86 -1.99 -22.07
C LEU A 566 15.51 -3.07 -21.04
N ALA A 567 16.19 -4.22 -21.16
CA ALA A 567 16.21 -5.32 -20.20
C ALA A 567 14.81 -5.76 -19.69
N PRO A 568 13.89 -6.15 -20.59
CA PRO A 568 12.61 -6.73 -20.17
C PRO A 568 12.87 -7.99 -19.33
N THR A 569 12.48 -7.95 -18.06
CA THR A 569 12.76 -9.00 -17.08
C THR A 569 11.47 -9.45 -16.43
N ILE A 570 11.26 -10.76 -16.35
CA ILE A 570 10.09 -11.36 -15.71
C ILE A 570 10.47 -11.75 -14.29
N HIS A 571 9.67 -11.30 -13.33
CA HIS A 571 9.82 -11.54 -11.91
C HIS A 571 8.61 -12.31 -11.38
N THR A 572 8.84 -13.11 -10.34
CA THR A 572 7.79 -13.74 -9.53
C THR A 572 8.22 -13.68 -8.07
N SER A 573 7.26 -13.55 -7.17
CA SER A 573 7.48 -13.53 -5.72
C SER A 573 6.47 -14.47 -5.08
N ARG A 574 6.92 -15.28 -4.11
CA ARG A 574 6.11 -16.31 -3.47
C ARG A 574 6.17 -16.14 -1.95
N VAL A 575 5.02 -16.01 -1.30
CA VAL A 575 4.94 -15.90 0.16
C VAL A 575 4.58 -17.24 0.79
N ARG A 576 5.45 -17.74 1.68
CA ARG A 576 5.18 -18.91 2.51
C ARG A 576 4.92 -18.49 3.95
N ARG A 577 3.68 -18.65 4.41
CA ARG A 577 3.30 -18.35 5.80
C ARG A 577 3.80 -19.43 6.74
N PHE A 578 4.25 -19.02 7.93
CA PHE A 578 4.73 -19.92 8.99
C PHE A 578 3.80 -19.85 10.19
N GLN A 579 3.57 -21.02 10.81
CA GLN A 579 3.17 -21.06 12.21
C GLN A 579 4.44 -20.83 13.03
N ALA A 580 4.46 -19.76 13.84
CA ALA A 580 5.54 -19.46 14.77
C ALA A 580 5.02 -19.61 16.21
N LEU A 581 5.19 -20.80 16.78
CA LEU A 581 4.82 -21.12 18.16
C LEU A 581 5.94 -21.97 18.79
N PRO A 582 6.28 -21.77 20.07
CA PRO A 582 7.29 -22.57 20.76
C PRO A 582 7.05 -24.08 20.58
N GLY A 583 8.10 -24.80 20.17
CA GLY A 583 8.06 -26.26 19.91
C GLY A 583 7.18 -26.71 18.73
N ARG A 584 6.60 -25.77 17.96
CA ARG A 584 5.65 -26.07 16.88
C ARG A 584 5.84 -25.14 15.67
N THR A 585 7.06 -24.65 15.44
CA THR A 585 7.36 -23.77 14.30
C THR A 585 7.50 -24.58 13.03
N HIS A 586 6.65 -24.30 12.04
CA HIS A 586 6.68 -24.95 10.74
C HIS A 586 5.94 -24.09 9.71
N PRO A 587 6.29 -24.19 8.41
CA PRO A 587 5.47 -23.57 7.37
C PRO A 587 4.06 -24.15 7.40
N LEU A 588 3.06 -23.35 7.00
CA LEU A 588 1.73 -23.88 6.77
C LEU A 588 1.79 -24.99 5.70
N MET A 589 1.17 -26.12 6.01
CA MET A 589 1.22 -27.33 5.18
C MET A 589 0.43 -27.17 3.88
N THR A 590 -0.60 -26.32 3.91
CA THR A 590 -1.39 -25.97 2.74
C THR A 590 -1.53 -24.46 2.65
N SER A 591 -1.56 -23.97 1.41
CA SER A 591 -1.89 -22.59 1.08
C SER A 591 -2.93 -22.60 -0.04
N ARG A 592 -3.52 -21.44 -0.31
CA ARG A 592 -4.40 -21.27 -1.46
C ARG A 592 -3.60 -21.51 -2.74
N GLY A 593 -3.99 -22.51 -3.52
CA GLY A 593 -3.49 -22.74 -4.88
C GLY A 593 -3.98 -21.66 -5.86
N GLY A 594 -3.73 -21.86 -7.14
CA GLY A 594 -3.99 -20.88 -8.19
C GLY A 594 -2.72 -20.17 -8.63
N SER A 595 -2.87 -19.15 -9.46
CA SER A 595 -1.77 -18.32 -9.91
C SER A 595 -1.12 -17.57 -8.74
N GLU A 596 0.19 -17.42 -8.85
CA GLU A 596 1.00 -16.57 -7.97
C GLU A 596 1.33 -15.23 -8.64
N GLY A 597 1.00 -15.08 -9.92
CA GLY A 597 1.25 -13.88 -10.70
C GLY A 597 2.71 -13.73 -11.12
N PHE A 598 2.88 -13.04 -12.23
CA PHE A 598 4.17 -12.66 -12.79
C PHE A 598 4.16 -11.16 -13.08
N VAL A 599 5.30 -10.52 -12.89
CA VAL A 599 5.50 -9.10 -13.17
C VAL A 599 6.64 -8.96 -14.17
N LEU A 600 6.40 -8.33 -15.31
CA LEU A 600 7.45 -7.93 -16.23
C LEU A 600 7.82 -6.48 -15.97
N HIS A 601 9.11 -6.19 -15.87
CA HIS A 601 9.67 -4.85 -15.78
C HIS A 601 10.58 -4.57 -16.98
N ALA A 602 10.48 -3.37 -17.53
CA ALA A 602 11.41 -2.86 -18.54
C ALA A 602 11.58 -1.34 -18.38
N THR A 603 12.70 -0.80 -18.84
CA THR A 603 12.95 0.65 -18.81
C THR A 603 12.85 1.24 -20.22
N LYS A 604 12.07 2.32 -20.36
CA LYS A 604 11.98 3.08 -21.60
C LYS A 604 13.30 3.78 -21.89
N VAL A 605 13.85 3.53 -23.06
CA VAL A 605 15.05 4.18 -23.58
C VAL A 605 14.77 4.83 -24.93
N PHE A 606 15.59 5.81 -25.28
CA PHE A 606 15.61 6.39 -26.62
C PHE A 606 16.86 5.89 -27.34
N PRO A 607 16.72 5.14 -28.45
CA PRO A 607 17.86 4.67 -29.20
C PRO A 607 18.60 5.87 -29.81
N ILE A 608 19.93 5.87 -29.70
CA ILE A 608 20.77 6.82 -30.43
C ILE A 608 20.87 6.31 -31.86
N LEU A 609 20.07 6.91 -32.76
CA LEU A 609 20.02 6.51 -34.17
C LEU A 609 21.18 7.12 -34.99
N GLU A 610 21.76 8.23 -34.53
CA GLU A 610 22.89 8.93 -35.18
C GLU A 610 23.87 9.48 -34.12
N GLY A 611 25.17 9.26 -34.32
CA GLY A 611 26.26 9.80 -33.49
C GLY A 611 26.93 8.78 -32.55
N LYS A 612 28.19 9.07 -32.18
CA LYS A 612 28.93 8.31 -31.15
C LYS A 612 28.42 8.70 -29.77
N VAL A 613 28.29 7.71 -28.88
CA VAL A 613 27.97 7.91 -27.45
C VAL A 613 29.12 8.67 -26.79
N GLU A 614 29.00 9.99 -26.68
CA GLU A 614 29.85 10.77 -25.78
C GLU A 614 29.27 10.62 -24.37
N ALA A 615 29.84 9.70 -23.59
CA ALA A 615 29.57 9.63 -22.16
C ALA A 615 30.02 10.95 -21.51
N ARG A 616 29.09 11.90 -21.35
CA ARG A 616 29.29 13.08 -20.50
C ARG A 616 29.20 12.67 -19.03
N GLY A 617 30.13 11.83 -18.60
CA GLY A 617 30.46 11.75 -17.19
C GLY A 617 30.92 13.14 -16.75
N ARG A 618 30.40 13.66 -15.64
CA ARG A 618 31.09 14.72 -14.89
C ARG A 618 32.34 14.11 -14.28
N PHE A 619 33.31 13.79 -15.13
CA PHE A 619 34.66 13.56 -14.65
C PHE A 619 35.12 14.91 -14.14
N THR A 620 35.17 15.08 -12.82
CA THR A 620 35.98 16.11 -12.20
C THR A 620 37.39 15.83 -12.70
N SER A 621 37.81 16.55 -13.75
CA SER A 621 39.18 16.46 -14.19
C SER A 621 40.00 16.93 -13.01
N ASN A 622 40.66 16.01 -12.31
CA ASN A 622 41.76 16.33 -11.42
C ASN A 622 42.87 16.85 -12.32
N ARG A 623 42.71 18.10 -12.75
CA ARG A 623 43.67 18.84 -13.54
C ARG A 623 44.86 19.01 -12.58
N ARG A 624 45.88 18.17 -12.77
CA ARG A 624 47.15 18.27 -12.05
C ARG A 624 47.54 19.75 -12.05
N LYS A 625 47.57 20.35 -10.86
CA LYS A 625 47.94 21.76 -10.69
C LYS A 625 49.31 21.99 -11.36
N PRO A 626 49.50 23.10 -12.09
CA PRO A 626 50.75 23.35 -12.81
C PRO A 626 51.94 23.37 -11.85
N ALA A 627 53.08 22.80 -12.25
CA ALA A 627 54.28 22.61 -11.42
C ALA A 627 54.73 23.89 -10.68
N LYS A 628 54.62 25.05 -11.31
CA LYS A 628 54.93 26.36 -10.71
C LYS A 628 54.10 26.70 -9.47
N GLN A 629 52.89 26.16 -9.35
CA GLN A 629 52.01 26.39 -8.21
C GLN A 629 52.38 25.47 -7.04
N ARG A 630 52.89 24.28 -7.33
CA ARG A 630 53.46 23.37 -6.33
C ARG A 630 54.79 23.90 -5.78
N GLU A 631 55.67 24.41 -6.65
CA GLU A 631 56.95 25.00 -6.23
C GLU A 631 56.74 26.25 -5.34
N ARG A 632 55.72 27.07 -5.61
CA ARG A 632 55.36 28.21 -4.74
C ARG A 632 54.79 27.78 -3.40
N GLU A 633 53.98 26.73 -3.36
CA GLU A 633 53.43 26.19 -2.11
C GLU A 633 54.53 25.51 -1.28
N GLU A 634 55.49 24.82 -1.90
CA GLU A 634 56.67 24.27 -1.23
C GLU A 634 57.62 25.36 -0.72
N GLN A 635 57.85 26.43 -1.48
CA GLN A 635 58.63 27.58 -1.02
C GLN A 635 57.96 28.30 0.16
N GLN A 636 56.64 28.49 0.12
CA GLN A 636 55.89 29.08 1.23
C GLN A 636 55.85 28.17 2.47
N LYS A 637 55.84 26.85 2.27
CA LYS A 637 55.94 25.88 3.36
C LYS A 637 57.34 25.88 3.98
N ALA A 638 58.39 25.94 3.16
CA ALA A 638 59.77 26.07 3.61
C ALA A 638 60.03 27.40 4.34
N GLU A 639 59.45 28.52 3.89
CA GLU A 639 59.52 29.81 4.59
C GLU A 639 58.78 29.78 5.93
N ARG A 640 57.63 29.09 6.01
CA ARG A 640 56.90 28.92 7.28
C ARG A 640 57.64 28.04 8.26
N GLU A 641 58.22 26.93 7.80
CA GLU A 641 59.04 26.04 8.63
C GLU A 641 60.34 26.74 9.08
N ALA A 642 60.97 27.54 8.22
CA ALA A 642 62.13 28.37 8.60
C ALA A 642 61.76 29.46 9.62
N SER A 643 60.57 30.06 9.51
CA SER A 643 60.08 31.04 10.49
C SER A 643 59.76 30.42 11.85
N ALA A 644 59.31 29.16 11.88
CA ALA A 644 58.98 28.44 13.09
C ALA A 644 60.23 28.01 13.89
N VAL A 645 61.38 27.83 13.23
CA VAL A 645 62.66 27.51 13.91
C VAL A 645 63.27 28.74 14.60
N VAL A 646 62.93 29.95 14.19
CA VAL A 646 63.46 31.20 14.80
C VAL A 646 62.68 31.61 16.06
N THR A 647 61.41 31.22 16.16
CA THR A 647 60.58 31.47 17.35
C THR A 647 60.50 30.20 18.19
N GLY A 648 61.55 29.92 18.95
CA GLY A 648 61.57 28.83 19.92
C GLY A 648 60.48 29.00 20.98
N VAL A 649 59.33 28.38 20.76
CA VAL A 649 58.28 28.19 21.76
C VAL A 649 57.76 26.76 21.59
N GLU A 650 58.22 25.88 22.47
CA GLU A 650 57.59 24.61 22.74
C GLU A 650 56.21 24.87 23.39
N SER A 651 55.16 24.27 22.83
CA SER A 651 53.92 24.05 23.56
C SER A 651 53.38 22.67 23.20
N THR A 652 53.36 21.84 24.22
CA THR A 652 52.89 20.46 24.31
C THR A 652 51.36 20.33 24.19
N GLU A 653 50.92 19.13 23.81
CA GLU A 653 49.57 18.53 23.88
C GLU A 653 48.57 18.93 22.76
N ALA A 654 48.34 18.08 21.75
CA ALA A 654 47.55 16.81 21.72
C ALA A 654 46.02 17.08 21.72
N THR A 655 45.36 17.15 20.54
CA THR A 655 44.67 16.05 19.80
C THR A 655 43.62 15.32 20.66
N SER A 656 42.35 15.17 20.29
CA SER A 656 41.83 14.76 18.96
C SER A 656 40.30 14.94 18.86
N ALA A 657 39.81 15.41 17.71
CA ALA A 657 38.44 15.19 17.25
C ALA A 657 38.48 14.74 15.77
N GLU A 658 37.78 13.62 15.52
CA GLU A 658 37.12 13.18 14.28
C GLU A 658 37.93 13.03 12.97
N ALA A 659 38.18 11.77 12.59
CA ALA A 659 37.85 11.24 11.25
C ALA A 659 37.98 9.69 11.24
N ALA A 660 36.86 8.99 11.10
CA ALA A 660 36.79 7.60 10.63
C ALA A 660 35.76 7.62 9.48
N ASP A 661 36.17 7.64 8.21
CA ASP A 661 36.76 6.57 7.38
C ASP A 661 35.66 5.71 6.70
N GLU A 662 35.31 6.11 5.47
CA GLU A 662 34.62 5.29 4.48
C GLU A 662 35.66 4.40 3.78
N MET A 663 35.73 3.12 4.13
CA MET A 663 36.47 2.12 3.36
C MET A 663 35.60 1.52 2.26
N ALA A 664 35.91 1.87 1.01
CA ALA A 664 35.54 1.09 -0.16
C ALA A 664 36.59 -0.02 -0.37
N ILE A 665 36.13 -1.28 -0.38
CA ILE A 665 36.94 -2.45 -0.70
C ILE A 665 36.90 -2.68 -2.21
N ASP A 666 38.05 -2.54 -2.84
CA ASP A 666 38.33 -2.95 -4.22
C ASP A 666 38.64 -4.45 -4.31
N HIS A 667 38.27 -5.02 -5.45
CA HIS A 667 38.53 -6.39 -5.91
C HIS A 667 40.00 -6.81 -5.90
N VAL A 668 40.24 -8.08 -5.54
CA VAL A 668 41.35 -8.90 -6.05
C VAL A 668 40.85 -10.35 -6.21
N GLY A 669 41.06 -10.94 -7.39
CA GLY A 669 40.99 -12.40 -7.63
C GLY A 669 39.87 -12.85 -8.54
#